data_AF-A0A542RL11-F1
#
_entry.id   AF-A0A542RL11-F1
#
_cell.length_a   1.000
_cell.length_b   1.000
_cell.length_c   1.000
_cell.angle_alpha   90.00
_cell.angle_beta   90.00
_cell.angle_gamma   90.00
#
_symmetry.space_group_name_H-M   'P 1'
#
loop_
_entity.id
_entity.type
_entity.pdbx_description
1 polymer ?
#
loop_
_entity_poly.entity_id
_entity_poly.type
_entity_poly.pdbx_seq_one_letter_code
_entity_poly.pdbx_strand_id
1 'polypeptide(L)'
;MIRLTKWIVACGLFIFALVTSIYFASGNEESMNVNQGGIIDLNDVQQTDVDRAKQLFDQNGVPYLEIDGVGKKINPAGVGVYALEYLNKGDMKKYWACINWLEENLVEYNNNYIWYYDFDNTYNDLQIKSPWYSAFGQALGIEAFVSAYNETNDPKYLNLAEKAAQILFIPLNNKGLLFEKDQDIWFEEVAAPVENPSHILNGHMRTLIAIKQLADASGEQKYKDWFDRGIATLEKWLPLYDNGYWLRYDLNPKKDELLFRFNNPYGYQLLNLAIDKIILRDPINGEEVSIDIGSQGDAEGHVRIAGNDWGQTELLDNRTIRRLKPVNPATSQEDADGQMNAPGTYFYLTLPSKWTDNLRKDWFELSIVYKDEKAGNVSTQIRSISPGTSFRNLHDGDLLLTGSNEWVEWKIPVRATDLGWWTGISYAEKHTDYLSQLANFSPSLEKWERKNRGYVNSIKQFNENEVKVVKAEPQVLPQQTPMLSLFSFDQDGVLRQHQASKENKFTPTGWDGKGRPGPAVYSPFIIATQAIKGNMFFSDYSKGTKEEIIKTYGVNPELVSSEAAYKWIETNGKTVAKDAKIWEFGFDNAYNDVVSKNPWQSAFGQNYIIEALQKAVKKGKPNSEVNYQELLQQAVNAYNVPVENGGLSTQIGQDALFFEEVPNSTHVLNAHLFSTVTLLDSSRDLSEKGIKALKDTLWLFDNGYWSKYDQNPKKEFLLQLDWVDGNKSPAIDEIYIENVETKAVTHIDVGSNNDFNSHPRISGTDWSEVVNVDGKTVRYFNNGYLYNKEPIKNGHRHNVFIVGALPEKPIDNYFDLPIHRIIIKYKDESKGQFAVKIQSINEGNYLEFTPIQNGVIRTTGDGKWKEAVLTIRPQDLGWFMGPDYQKFHVQQLQELGKKTNDWFFTQYAEKWSYYLNNTLNGKSSIIEENSQSQLVDITGNVKVSSSSKTYPKHGVENALDNDLNDDYGAFIEGELPQFFTLQLEKEVPIQSIELTWESDKNYGEEYIIDFLDRTGKSFKQITRTKQQGKVQQINVGGVKASSVKVTVRKTVGQPRILIRGIKMLALEEKK
;
A
#
# COMPACT_ATOMS: atom_id res chain seq x y z
N MET A 1 -28.90 -52.83 -0.58
CA MET A 1 -28.36 -53.98 0.18
C MET A 1 -27.76 -54.96 -0.84
N ILE A 2 -26.43 -55.10 -0.90
CA ILE A 2 -25.59 -56.11 -0.19
C ILE A 2 -25.77 -57.50 -0.85
N ARG A 3 -24.82 -57.93 -1.72
CA ARG A 3 -23.69 -58.90 -1.49
C ARG A 3 -24.18 -60.37 -1.32
N LEU A 4 -23.44 -61.46 -1.60
CA LEU A 4 -22.00 -61.77 -1.79
C LEU A 4 -21.86 -63.16 -2.48
N THR A 5 -20.70 -63.55 -3.05
CA THR A 5 -20.37 -64.99 -3.31
C THR A 5 -18.86 -65.31 -3.26
N LYS A 6 -18.49 -66.60 -3.11
CA LYS A 6 -17.15 -67.16 -2.86
C LYS A 6 -17.11 -68.67 -3.24
N TRP A 7 -15.91 -69.26 -3.48
CA TRP A 7 -15.51 -70.69 -3.18
C TRP A 7 -16.15 -71.84 -4.03
N ILE A 8 -15.62 -73.08 -4.29
CA ILE A 8 -14.39 -73.91 -4.03
C ILE A 8 -14.10 -74.82 -5.28
N VAL A 9 -12.91 -75.48 -5.45
CA VAL A 9 -12.65 -76.95 -5.76
C VAL A 9 -11.31 -77.23 -6.47
N ALA A 10 -10.65 -78.35 -6.12
CA ALA A 10 -9.30 -78.76 -6.52
C ALA A 10 -9.23 -80.09 -7.32
N CYS A 11 -8.21 -80.24 -8.19
CA CYS A 11 -7.48 -81.47 -8.56
C CYS A 11 -6.63 -81.28 -9.85
N GLY A 12 -5.42 -81.84 -9.91
CA GLY A 12 -4.78 -82.24 -11.19
C GLY A 12 -3.43 -81.62 -11.60
N LEU A 13 -2.42 -82.49 -11.65
CA LEU A 13 -1.32 -82.58 -12.65
C LEU A 13 -0.22 -81.50 -12.73
N PHE A 14 0.95 -81.89 -12.20
CA PHE A 14 2.27 -81.67 -12.83
C PHE A 14 2.35 -82.26 -14.26
N ILE A 15 3.38 -81.83 -15.02
CA ILE A 15 4.12 -82.47 -16.15
C ILE A 15 4.18 -81.58 -17.42
N PHE A 16 5.36 -81.59 -18.08
CA PHE A 16 5.85 -80.80 -19.24
C PHE A 16 6.13 -79.29 -18.97
N ALA A 17 7.31 -78.75 -19.27
CA ALA A 17 8.54 -79.36 -19.78
C ALA A 17 9.81 -78.59 -19.35
N LEU A 18 10.88 -79.33 -19.08
CA LEU A 18 12.27 -78.88 -19.15
C LEU A 18 12.95 -79.74 -20.23
N VAL A 19 13.99 -79.23 -20.91
CA VAL A 19 14.61 -79.81 -22.14
C VAL A 19 13.72 -79.54 -23.39
N THR A 20 14.14 -78.85 -24.46
CA THR A 20 15.49 -78.68 -25.07
C THR A 20 15.63 -77.35 -25.84
N SER A 21 16.88 -76.88 -25.98
CA SER A 21 17.45 -76.16 -27.16
C SER A 21 16.97 -74.77 -27.63
N ILE A 22 17.89 -73.80 -27.47
CA ILE A 22 18.48 -72.95 -28.54
C ILE A 22 17.57 -72.58 -29.73
N TYR A 23 17.12 -71.32 -29.84
CA TYR A 23 17.55 -70.35 -30.88
C TYR A 23 16.88 -68.97 -30.74
N PHE A 24 17.55 -67.97 -31.31
CA PHE A 24 17.15 -66.56 -31.53
C PHE A 24 17.16 -65.58 -30.35
N ALA A 25 17.78 -64.43 -30.66
CA ALA A 25 17.90 -63.26 -29.81
C ALA A 25 16.94 -62.16 -30.29
N SER A 26 16.51 -61.34 -29.35
CA SER A 26 16.12 -59.94 -29.55
C SER A 26 16.46 -59.20 -28.26
N GLY A 27 17.07 -58.02 -28.35
CA GLY A 27 17.54 -57.30 -27.17
C GLY A 27 16.39 -56.87 -26.25
N ASN A 28 16.60 -56.99 -24.94
CA ASN A 28 15.79 -56.28 -23.97
C ASN A 28 16.38 -54.88 -23.80
N GLU A 29 15.68 -53.86 -24.26
CA GLU A 29 15.81 -52.53 -23.69
C GLU A 29 15.14 -52.54 -22.31
N GLU A 30 15.94 -52.41 -21.24
CA GLU A 30 15.38 -52.04 -19.94
C GLU A 30 14.97 -50.57 -20.03
N SER A 31 13.66 -50.32 -20.19
CA SER A 31 13.12 -48.97 -20.15
C SER A 31 13.37 -48.34 -18.77
N MET A 32 14.24 -47.33 -18.72
CA MET A 32 14.53 -46.61 -17.48
C MET A 32 13.24 -45.98 -16.95
N ASN A 33 12.81 -46.40 -15.76
CA ASN A 33 11.65 -45.81 -15.10
C ASN A 33 12.01 -44.40 -14.61
N VAL A 34 11.60 -43.39 -15.37
CA VAL A 34 11.64 -41.98 -14.95
C VAL A 34 10.65 -41.75 -13.82
N ASN A 35 11.11 -41.05 -12.78
CA ASN A 35 10.31 -40.71 -11.62
C ASN A 35 9.59 -39.37 -11.83
N GLN A 36 8.32 -39.33 -11.42
CA GLN A 36 7.63 -38.06 -11.16
C GLN A 36 7.98 -37.58 -9.75
N GLY A 37 7.86 -36.28 -9.51
CA GLY A 37 8.09 -35.70 -8.19
C GLY A 37 7.10 -36.21 -7.14
N GLY A 38 7.49 -36.17 -5.88
CA GLY A 38 6.65 -36.42 -4.72
C GLY A 38 6.71 -35.27 -3.72
N ILE A 39 5.68 -35.14 -2.88
CA ILE A 39 5.66 -34.18 -1.77
C ILE A 39 6.40 -34.80 -0.58
N ILE A 40 7.23 -34.03 0.11
CA ILE A 40 8.02 -34.45 1.27
C ILE A 40 7.78 -33.55 2.48
N ASP A 41 7.99 -34.10 3.68
CA ASP A 41 8.18 -33.29 4.89
C ASP A 41 9.56 -32.62 4.82
N LEU A 42 9.59 -31.31 5.02
CA LEU A 42 10.80 -30.49 4.94
C LEU A 42 11.77 -30.70 6.10
N ASN A 43 11.32 -31.23 7.23
CA ASN A 43 12.15 -31.37 8.43
C ASN A 43 13.27 -32.42 8.28
N ASP A 44 13.14 -33.36 7.33
CA ASP A 44 14.04 -34.51 7.14
C ASP A 44 14.94 -34.43 5.89
N VAL A 45 14.87 -33.37 5.07
CA VAL A 45 15.52 -33.34 3.75
C VAL A 45 16.25 -32.02 3.46
N GLN A 46 17.55 -32.11 3.21
CA GLN A 46 18.36 -30.98 2.75
C GLN A 46 17.90 -30.53 1.35
N GLN A 47 17.68 -29.21 1.19
CA GLN A 47 17.31 -28.60 -0.08
C GLN A 47 18.50 -28.62 -1.07
N THR A 48 18.23 -28.94 -2.34
CA THR A 48 19.25 -28.96 -3.40
C THR A 48 19.51 -27.55 -3.90
N ASP A 49 20.66 -26.99 -3.56
CA ASP A 49 20.99 -25.61 -3.90
C ASP A 49 21.59 -25.48 -5.32
N VAL A 50 20.70 -25.52 -6.32
CA VAL A 50 21.09 -25.36 -7.73
C VAL A 50 21.42 -23.90 -8.08
N ASP A 51 20.78 -22.90 -7.44
CA ASP A 51 20.98 -21.47 -7.73
C ASP A 51 22.34 -20.96 -7.25
N ARG A 52 22.83 -21.43 -6.09
CA ARG A 52 24.19 -21.11 -5.60
C ARG A 52 25.25 -22.15 -5.96
N ALA A 53 24.92 -23.13 -6.81
CA ALA A 53 25.87 -24.11 -7.31
C ALA A 53 27.02 -23.44 -8.07
N LYS A 54 28.23 -23.94 -7.88
CA LYS A 54 29.41 -23.33 -8.49
C LYS A 54 29.48 -23.71 -9.98
N GLN A 55 29.35 -22.71 -10.83
CA GLN A 55 29.48 -22.87 -12.28
C GLN A 55 30.91 -23.23 -12.67
N LEU A 56 31.06 -24.32 -13.43
CA LEU A 56 32.30 -24.79 -14.02
C LEU A 56 32.10 -25.10 -15.51
N PHE A 57 33.20 -25.34 -16.22
CA PHE A 57 33.21 -25.64 -17.66
C PHE A 57 34.20 -26.77 -17.96
N ASP A 58 33.90 -27.56 -19.00
CA ASP A 58 34.84 -28.52 -19.56
C ASP A 58 35.91 -27.84 -20.46
N GLN A 59 36.79 -28.64 -21.05
CA GLN A 59 37.85 -28.15 -21.96
C GLN A 59 37.32 -27.52 -23.26
N ASN A 60 36.06 -27.78 -23.64
CA ASN A 60 35.41 -27.27 -24.85
C ASN A 60 34.54 -26.04 -24.57
N GLY A 61 34.18 -25.80 -23.31
CA GLY A 61 33.31 -24.71 -22.86
C GLY A 61 31.90 -25.14 -22.47
N VAL A 62 31.59 -26.45 -22.43
CA VAL A 62 30.29 -26.95 -21.99
C VAL A 62 30.17 -26.78 -20.47
N PRO A 63 29.08 -26.16 -19.97
CA PRO A 63 28.91 -25.89 -18.55
C PRO A 63 28.55 -27.14 -17.75
N TYR A 64 29.03 -27.22 -16.52
CA TYR A 64 28.53 -28.12 -15.49
C TYR A 64 28.50 -27.43 -14.12
N LEU A 65 27.65 -27.92 -13.22
CA LEU A 65 27.49 -27.38 -11.87
C LEU A 65 28.22 -28.27 -10.88
N GLU A 66 28.94 -27.64 -9.94
CA GLU A 66 29.39 -28.27 -8.70
C GLU A 66 28.38 -27.87 -7.60
N ILE A 67 27.39 -28.73 -7.40
CA ILE A 67 26.26 -28.56 -6.47
C ILE A 67 26.68 -29.13 -5.11
N ASP A 68 26.48 -28.37 -4.02
CA ASP A 68 26.83 -28.86 -2.68
C ASP A 68 25.97 -30.08 -2.29
N GLY A 69 26.55 -31.02 -1.55
CA GLY A 69 25.93 -32.32 -1.20
C GLY A 69 25.71 -33.31 -2.36
N VAL A 70 25.63 -32.85 -3.62
CA VAL A 70 25.34 -33.68 -4.81
C VAL A 70 26.59 -33.94 -5.68
N GLY A 71 27.51 -32.97 -5.75
CA GLY A 71 28.74 -33.05 -6.54
C GLY A 71 28.60 -32.46 -7.95
N LYS A 72 29.45 -32.94 -8.88
CA LYS A 72 29.54 -32.41 -10.25
C LYS A 72 28.49 -33.04 -11.16
N LYS A 73 27.62 -32.20 -11.73
CA LYS A 73 26.48 -32.59 -12.58
C LYS A 73 26.35 -31.67 -13.78
N ILE A 74 26.07 -32.23 -14.96
CA ILE A 74 25.69 -31.42 -16.12
C ILE A 74 24.21 -31.10 -15.99
N ASN A 75 23.85 -29.83 -16.17
CA ASN A 75 22.45 -29.38 -16.16
C ASN A 75 22.06 -29.04 -17.61
N PRO A 76 21.15 -29.79 -18.25
CA PRO A 76 20.74 -29.55 -19.64
C PRO A 76 20.27 -28.11 -19.91
N ALA A 77 19.46 -27.53 -19.01
CA ALA A 77 19.07 -26.13 -19.08
C ALA A 77 20.29 -25.20 -19.05
N GLY A 78 21.27 -25.49 -18.19
CA GLY A 78 22.54 -24.77 -18.14
C GLY A 78 23.28 -24.77 -19.48
N VAL A 79 23.36 -25.92 -20.17
CA VAL A 79 23.98 -26.03 -21.49
C VAL A 79 23.24 -25.18 -22.53
N GLY A 80 21.90 -25.18 -22.51
CA GLY A 80 21.08 -24.32 -23.36
C GLY A 80 21.26 -22.82 -23.10
N VAL A 81 21.27 -22.39 -21.82
CA VAL A 81 21.54 -20.99 -21.44
C VAL A 81 22.90 -20.53 -21.98
N TYR A 82 23.95 -21.31 -21.75
CA TYR A 82 25.29 -20.96 -22.20
C TYR A 82 25.45 -21.01 -23.73
N ALA A 83 24.70 -21.88 -24.44
CA ALA A 83 24.66 -21.82 -25.90
C ALA A 83 24.18 -20.44 -26.36
N LEU A 84 23.02 -19.99 -25.88
CA LEU A 84 22.46 -18.68 -26.24
C LEU A 84 23.36 -17.52 -25.79
N GLU A 85 23.99 -17.61 -24.63
CA GLU A 85 24.95 -16.59 -24.14
C GLU A 85 26.24 -16.54 -24.99
N TYR A 86 26.79 -17.69 -25.39
CA TYR A 86 27.96 -17.75 -26.27
C TYR A 86 27.66 -17.25 -27.68
N LEU A 87 26.46 -17.54 -28.22
CA LEU A 87 26.00 -16.98 -29.48
C LEU A 87 25.94 -15.44 -29.41
N ASN A 88 25.28 -14.90 -28.37
CA ASN A 88 25.19 -13.45 -28.14
C ASN A 88 26.57 -12.77 -27.97
N LYS A 89 27.58 -13.50 -27.47
CA LYS A 89 28.97 -13.03 -27.34
C LYS A 89 29.86 -13.32 -28.55
N GLY A 90 29.36 -14.03 -29.57
CA GLY A 90 30.12 -14.46 -30.75
C GLY A 90 31.17 -15.55 -30.50
N ASP A 91 31.10 -16.27 -29.37
CA ASP A 91 32.01 -17.39 -29.06
C ASP A 91 31.51 -18.69 -29.73
N MET A 92 31.56 -18.70 -31.07
CA MET A 92 30.99 -19.78 -31.88
C MET A 92 31.60 -21.15 -31.57
N LYS A 93 32.85 -21.22 -31.07
CA LYS A 93 33.47 -22.50 -30.69
C LYS A 93 32.73 -23.14 -29.52
N LYS A 94 32.48 -22.37 -28.46
CA LYS A 94 31.78 -22.88 -27.27
C LYS A 94 30.28 -23.06 -27.53
N TYR A 95 29.69 -22.17 -28.32
CA TYR A 95 28.31 -22.32 -28.80
C TYR A 95 28.10 -23.69 -29.46
N TRP A 96 28.89 -24.03 -30.49
CA TRP A 96 28.77 -25.33 -31.17
C TRP A 96 29.11 -26.52 -30.27
N ALA A 97 30.01 -26.36 -29.29
CA ALA A 97 30.23 -27.40 -28.27
C ALA A 97 28.97 -27.67 -27.44
N CYS A 98 28.23 -26.63 -27.05
CA CYS A 98 26.95 -26.78 -26.34
C CYS A 98 25.85 -27.37 -27.23
N ILE A 99 25.73 -26.96 -28.50
CA ILE A 99 24.76 -27.53 -29.46
C ILE A 99 25.02 -29.03 -29.68
N ASN A 100 26.29 -29.41 -29.91
CA ASN A 100 26.66 -30.82 -30.08
C ASN A 100 26.34 -31.64 -28.82
N TRP A 101 26.62 -31.10 -27.62
CA TRP A 101 26.25 -31.77 -26.38
C TRP A 101 24.73 -31.97 -26.26
N LEU A 102 23.93 -30.96 -26.59
CA LEU A 102 22.47 -31.05 -26.58
C LEU A 102 21.96 -32.10 -27.58
N GLU A 103 22.56 -32.21 -28.76
CA GLU A 103 22.22 -33.26 -29.72
C GLU A 103 22.59 -34.66 -29.21
N GLU A 104 23.83 -34.84 -28.72
CA GLU A 104 24.34 -36.13 -28.22
C GLU A 104 23.58 -36.65 -26.99
N ASN A 105 22.94 -35.77 -26.22
CA ASN A 105 22.23 -36.09 -24.97
C ASN A 105 20.70 -35.96 -25.06
N LEU A 106 20.15 -35.69 -26.26
CA LEU A 106 18.70 -35.76 -26.50
C LEU A 106 18.30 -37.21 -26.75
N VAL A 107 17.65 -37.85 -25.76
CA VAL A 107 17.36 -39.28 -25.78
C VAL A 107 15.87 -39.58 -25.95
N GLU A 108 15.56 -40.73 -26.54
CA GLU A 108 14.19 -41.17 -26.79
C GLU A 108 13.56 -41.80 -25.53
N TYR A 109 12.33 -41.41 -25.20
CA TYR A 109 11.56 -41.86 -24.05
C TYR A 109 10.07 -41.85 -24.38
N ASN A 110 9.39 -43.00 -24.30
CA ASN A 110 7.96 -43.13 -24.60
C ASN A 110 7.53 -42.44 -25.92
N ASN A 111 8.27 -42.69 -27.02
CA ASN A 111 8.09 -42.07 -28.34
C ASN A 111 8.25 -40.53 -28.38
N ASN A 112 8.83 -39.93 -27.34
CA ASN A 112 9.18 -38.50 -27.24
C ASN A 112 10.69 -38.35 -27.07
N TYR A 113 11.22 -37.12 -27.13
CA TYR A 113 12.65 -36.84 -26.95
C TYR A 113 12.88 -35.87 -25.79
N ILE A 114 13.80 -36.23 -24.89
CA ILE A 114 14.04 -35.51 -23.62
C ILE A 114 15.52 -35.40 -23.27
N TRP A 115 15.86 -34.40 -22.45
CA TRP A 115 17.13 -34.32 -21.75
C TRP A 115 16.98 -34.77 -20.29
N TYR A 116 17.79 -35.72 -19.86
CA TYR A 116 17.80 -36.20 -18.48
C TYR A 116 18.65 -35.35 -17.54
N TYR A 117 18.15 -35.21 -16.32
CA TYR A 117 18.85 -34.75 -15.13
C TYR A 117 19.19 -35.99 -14.28
N ASP A 118 20.47 -36.21 -14.00
CA ASP A 118 21.00 -37.44 -13.38
C ASP A 118 21.23 -37.29 -11.86
N PHE A 119 20.56 -36.36 -11.20
CA PHE A 119 20.62 -36.11 -9.76
C PHE A 119 19.23 -35.90 -9.15
N ASP A 120 19.06 -36.27 -7.88
CA ASP A 120 17.86 -35.92 -7.13
C ASP A 120 17.81 -34.41 -6.90
N ASN A 121 16.64 -33.81 -7.05
CA ASN A 121 16.42 -32.38 -6.82
C ASN A 121 15.34 -32.17 -5.75
N THR A 122 15.53 -31.20 -4.87
CA THR A 122 14.53 -30.77 -3.89
C THR A 122 14.34 -29.27 -3.96
N TYR A 123 13.07 -28.86 -4.00
CA TYR A 123 12.64 -27.47 -4.13
C TYR A 123 11.36 -27.26 -3.33
N ASN A 124 11.40 -26.39 -2.32
CA ASN A 124 10.35 -26.31 -1.30
C ASN A 124 10.01 -27.72 -0.78
N ASP A 125 8.72 -28.04 -0.60
CA ASP A 125 8.23 -29.36 -0.20
C ASP A 125 8.14 -30.38 -1.34
N LEU A 126 8.69 -30.09 -2.53
CA LEU A 126 8.77 -31.02 -3.65
C LEU A 126 10.14 -31.71 -3.72
N GLN A 127 10.12 -33.03 -3.87
CA GLN A 127 11.29 -33.86 -4.17
C GLN A 127 11.12 -34.57 -5.51
N ILE A 128 12.14 -34.50 -6.36
CA ILE A 128 12.19 -35.13 -7.68
C ILE A 128 13.37 -36.10 -7.69
N LYS A 129 13.12 -37.37 -8.03
CA LYS A 129 14.15 -38.41 -8.05
C LYS A 129 14.78 -38.56 -9.43
N SER A 130 16.08 -38.80 -9.47
CA SER A 130 16.81 -39.15 -10.69
C SER A 130 16.31 -40.47 -11.30
N PRO A 131 16.28 -40.62 -12.64
CA PRO A 131 16.41 -39.56 -13.64
C PRO A 131 15.08 -38.80 -13.80
N TRP A 132 15.17 -37.50 -14.10
CA TRP A 132 14.02 -36.63 -14.39
C TRP A 132 14.27 -35.68 -15.57
N TYR A 133 13.24 -34.95 -16.00
CA TYR A 133 13.29 -33.95 -17.08
C TYR A 133 12.37 -32.77 -16.75
N SER A 134 12.50 -31.66 -17.50
CA SER A 134 11.94 -30.35 -17.15
C SER A 134 11.47 -29.58 -18.37
N ALA A 135 10.33 -28.89 -18.31
CA ALA A 135 9.89 -28.00 -19.40
C ALA A 135 10.89 -26.85 -19.63
N PHE A 136 11.48 -26.30 -18.56
CA PHE A 136 12.51 -25.27 -18.67
C PHE A 136 13.78 -25.80 -19.37
N GLY A 137 14.19 -27.03 -19.06
CA GLY A 137 15.27 -27.73 -19.77
C GLY A 137 14.98 -27.97 -21.24
N GLN A 138 13.77 -28.48 -21.55
CA GLN A 138 13.33 -28.67 -22.94
C GLN A 138 13.26 -27.34 -23.71
N ALA A 139 12.69 -26.29 -23.11
CA ALA A 139 12.56 -24.97 -23.71
C ALA A 139 13.92 -24.38 -24.13
N LEU A 140 14.91 -24.42 -23.24
CA LEU A 140 16.25 -23.91 -23.53
C LEU A 140 16.99 -24.71 -24.61
N GLY A 141 16.78 -26.04 -24.67
CA GLY A 141 17.30 -26.86 -25.75
C GLY A 141 16.59 -26.61 -27.10
N ILE A 142 15.28 -26.35 -27.09
CA ILE A 142 14.51 -25.95 -28.27
C ILE A 142 15.03 -24.62 -28.82
N GLU A 143 15.19 -23.59 -27.97
CA GLU A 143 15.75 -22.29 -28.38
C GLU A 143 17.18 -22.44 -28.93
N ALA A 144 18.01 -23.27 -28.28
CA ALA A 144 19.36 -23.53 -28.75
C ALA A 144 19.36 -24.17 -30.15
N PHE A 145 18.51 -25.17 -30.41
CA PHE A 145 18.38 -25.75 -31.75
C PHE A 145 17.73 -24.81 -32.79
N VAL A 146 16.74 -24.01 -32.41
CA VAL A 146 16.18 -22.97 -33.29
C VAL A 146 17.26 -21.94 -33.66
N SER A 147 18.11 -21.55 -32.72
CA SER A 147 19.25 -20.68 -33.01
C SER A 147 20.25 -21.36 -33.98
N ALA A 148 20.53 -22.65 -33.81
CA ALA A 148 21.43 -23.39 -34.69
C ALA A 148 20.87 -23.55 -36.11
N TYR A 149 19.55 -23.71 -36.25
CA TYR A 149 18.84 -23.65 -37.53
C TYR A 149 18.99 -22.27 -38.17
N ASN A 150 18.77 -21.18 -37.43
CA ASN A 150 18.89 -19.82 -37.96
C ASN A 150 20.32 -19.49 -38.43
N GLU A 151 21.34 -19.97 -37.70
CA GLU A 151 22.75 -19.76 -38.05
C GLU A 151 23.23 -20.58 -39.27
N THR A 152 22.63 -21.74 -39.53
CA THR A 152 23.14 -22.70 -40.56
C THR A 152 22.20 -22.94 -41.73
N ASN A 153 20.90 -22.70 -41.55
CA ASN A 153 19.81 -23.19 -42.39
C ASN A 153 19.78 -24.74 -42.55
N ASP A 154 20.42 -25.51 -41.65
CA ASP A 154 20.34 -26.97 -41.67
C ASP A 154 19.03 -27.44 -41.02
N PRO A 155 18.06 -28.02 -41.78
CA PRO A 155 16.77 -28.46 -41.25
C PRO A 155 16.89 -29.55 -40.17
N LYS A 156 18.06 -30.20 -40.03
CA LYS A 156 18.36 -31.11 -38.91
C LYS A 156 18.05 -30.46 -37.56
N TYR A 157 18.48 -29.22 -37.32
CA TYR A 157 18.29 -28.57 -36.02
C TYR A 157 16.82 -28.20 -35.77
N LEU A 158 16.08 -27.77 -36.80
CA LEU A 158 14.64 -27.56 -36.70
C LEU A 158 13.91 -28.86 -36.35
N ASN A 159 14.25 -29.97 -37.01
CA ASN A 159 13.68 -31.30 -36.71
C ASN A 159 14.00 -31.76 -35.27
N LEU A 160 15.19 -31.44 -34.74
CA LEU A 160 15.56 -31.73 -33.34
C LEU A 160 14.76 -30.87 -32.35
N ALA A 161 14.55 -29.59 -32.66
CA ALA A 161 13.70 -28.69 -31.86
C ALA A 161 12.24 -29.19 -31.82
N GLU A 162 11.68 -29.58 -32.98
CA GLU A 162 10.34 -30.17 -33.06
C GLU A 162 10.21 -31.46 -32.23
N LYS A 163 11.23 -32.34 -32.28
CA LYS A 163 11.27 -33.57 -31.47
C LYS A 163 11.29 -33.29 -29.98
N ALA A 164 12.14 -32.36 -29.54
CA ALA A 164 12.25 -31.94 -28.13
C ALA A 164 10.98 -31.25 -27.61
N ALA A 165 10.19 -30.62 -28.49
CA ALA A 165 8.95 -29.96 -28.12
C ALA A 165 7.81 -30.93 -27.76
N GLN A 166 7.77 -32.16 -28.30
CA GLN A 166 6.58 -33.02 -28.20
C GLN A 166 6.15 -33.34 -26.76
N ILE A 167 7.13 -33.57 -25.86
CA ILE A 167 6.87 -33.88 -24.44
C ILE A 167 6.15 -32.74 -23.68
N LEU A 168 6.29 -31.49 -24.15
CA LEU A 168 5.63 -30.31 -23.56
C LEU A 168 4.11 -30.34 -23.75
N PHE A 169 3.62 -31.09 -24.73
CA PHE A 169 2.19 -31.19 -25.07
C PHE A 169 1.54 -32.48 -24.56
N ILE A 170 2.31 -33.32 -23.87
CA ILE A 170 1.80 -34.55 -23.23
C ILE A 170 1.29 -34.18 -21.82
N PRO A 171 0.05 -34.57 -21.45
CA PRO A 171 -0.47 -34.35 -20.09
C PRO A 171 0.35 -35.00 -18.96
N LEU A 172 0.39 -34.37 -17.78
CA LEU A 172 1.10 -34.88 -16.59
C LEU A 172 0.71 -36.32 -16.22
N ASN A 173 -0.56 -36.70 -16.35
CA ASN A 173 -1.06 -38.05 -16.07
C ASN A 173 -0.51 -39.12 -17.04
N ASN A 174 -0.03 -38.70 -18.21
CA ASN A 174 0.63 -39.53 -19.22
C ASN A 174 2.16 -39.42 -19.17
N LYS A 175 2.71 -38.93 -18.04
CA LYS A 175 4.14 -38.62 -17.86
C LYS A 175 4.67 -37.62 -18.90
N GLY A 176 3.91 -36.55 -19.14
CA GLY A 176 4.40 -35.38 -19.86
C GLY A 176 4.64 -34.19 -18.93
N LEU A 177 4.58 -32.99 -19.50
CA LEU A 177 4.84 -31.71 -18.82
C LEU A 177 3.66 -30.72 -18.92
N LEU A 178 2.54 -31.13 -19.51
CA LEU A 178 1.34 -30.30 -19.67
C LEU A 178 0.34 -30.52 -18.53
N PHE A 179 0.03 -29.47 -17.79
CA PHE A 179 -1.19 -29.38 -17.01
C PHE A 179 -2.32 -28.79 -17.88
N GLU A 180 -3.53 -29.34 -17.77
CA GLU A 180 -4.74 -28.80 -18.40
C GLU A 180 -5.90 -28.79 -17.39
N LYS A 181 -6.62 -27.66 -17.26
CA LYS A 181 -7.86 -27.53 -16.48
C LYS A 181 -8.84 -26.66 -17.28
N ASP A 182 -9.91 -27.29 -17.76
CA ASP A 182 -10.88 -26.70 -18.68
C ASP A 182 -10.23 -26.17 -19.98
N GLN A 183 -10.06 -24.85 -20.12
CA GLN A 183 -9.36 -24.22 -21.26
C GLN A 183 -7.92 -23.81 -20.92
N ASP A 184 -7.60 -23.69 -19.63
CA ASP A 184 -6.32 -23.23 -19.12
C ASP A 184 -5.27 -24.32 -19.26
N ILE A 185 -4.07 -23.95 -19.68
CA ILE A 185 -2.93 -24.86 -19.78
C ILE A 185 -1.69 -24.31 -19.08
N TRP A 186 -0.91 -25.19 -18.49
CA TRP A 186 0.36 -24.81 -17.88
C TRP A 186 1.47 -25.80 -18.23
N PHE A 187 2.56 -25.30 -18.81
CA PHE A 187 3.79 -26.07 -18.97
C PHE A 187 4.53 -26.10 -17.62
N GLU A 188 4.50 -27.24 -16.95
CA GLU A 188 5.16 -27.42 -15.64
C GLU A 188 6.67 -27.48 -15.79
N GLU A 189 7.41 -26.65 -15.05
CA GLU A 189 8.88 -26.71 -15.02
C GLU A 189 9.37 -28.10 -14.60
N VAL A 190 8.68 -28.75 -13.68
CA VAL A 190 9.00 -30.08 -13.15
C VAL A 190 7.75 -30.95 -13.12
N ALA A 191 7.89 -32.24 -13.45
CA ALA A 191 6.78 -33.19 -13.43
C ALA A 191 6.35 -33.54 -11.98
N ALA A 192 5.66 -32.62 -11.31
CA ALA A 192 5.04 -32.79 -10.00
C ALA A 192 3.81 -33.73 -10.07
N PRO A 193 3.29 -34.22 -8.92
CA PRO A 193 2.05 -35.01 -8.88
C PRO A 193 0.89 -34.30 -9.57
N VAL A 194 0.03 -35.05 -10.27
CA VAL A 194 -1.12 -34.50 -11.02
C VAL A 194 -2.10 -33.79 -10.07
N GLU A 195 -2.18 -34.25 -8.83
CA GLU A 195 -2.96 -33.70 -7.72
C GLU A 195 -2.31 -32.52 -6.97
N ASN A 196 -1.06 -32.15 -7.29
CA ASN A 196 -0.38 -30.97 -6.75
C ASN A 196 0.67 -30.39 -7.73
N PRO A 197 0.25 -29.92 -8.92
CA PRO A 197 1.13 -29.30 -9.90
C PRO A 197 1.70 -27.99 -9.35
N SER A 198 3.00 -27.76 -9.55
CA SER A 198 3.72 -26.64 -8.91
C SER A 198 3.30 -25.27 -9.44
N HIS A 199 3.02 -25.19 -10.75
CA HIS A 199 2.79 -23.95 -11.47
C HIS A 199 3.96 -22.95 -11.28
N ILE A 200 5.19 -23.38 -11.56
CA ILE A 200 6.38 -22.51 -11.53
C ILE A 200 6.34 -21.47 -12.67
N LEU A 201 6.49 -20.19 -12.33
CA LEU A 201 6.22 -19.04 -13.20
C LEU A 201 7.27 -18.86 -14.31
N ASN A 202 8.56 -18.84 -13.96
CA ASN A 202 9.66 -18.71 -14.92
C ASN A 202 9.70 -19.86 -15.93
N GLY A 203 9.40 -21.09 -15.50
CA GLY A 203 9.38 -22.28 -16.36
C GLY A 203 8.32 -22.19 -17.46
N HIS A 204 7.11 -21.78 -17.10
CA HIS A 204 6.03 -21.55 -18.06
C HIS A 204 6.40 -20.44 -19.06
N MET A 205 6.81 -19.27 -18.57
CA MET A 205 7.16 -18.14 -19.44
C MET A 205 8.32 -18.46 -20.39
N ARG A 206 9.35 -19.19 -19.93
CA ARG A 206 10.43 -19.64 -20.81
C ARG A 206 9.95 -20.62 -21.88
N THR A 207 9.04 -21.51 -21.50
CA THR A 207 8.44 -22.47 -22.44
C THR A 207 7.60 -21.76 -23.51
N LEU A 208 6.84 -20.72 -23.16
CA LEU A 208 6.14 -19.89 -24.15
C LEU A 208 7.10 -19.22 -25.14
N ILE A 209 8.20 -18.66 -24.66
CA ILE A 209 9.24 -18.05 -25.52
C ILE A 209 9.80 -19.09 -26.51
N ALA A 210 10.15 -20.29 -26.03
CA ALA A 210 10.67 -21.37 -26.87
C ALA A 210 9.65 -21.86 -27.91
N ILE A 211 8.39 -22.08 -27.51
CA ILE A 211 7.31 -22.50 -28.42
C ILE A 211 7.06 -21.42 -29.48
N LYS A 212 7.10 -20.13 -29.12
CA LYS A 212 6.93 -19.03 -30.07
C LYS A 212 8.05 -18.98 -31.11
N GLN A 213 9.31 -19.09 -30.68
CA GLN A 213 10.46 -19.17 -31.59
C GLN A 213 10.36 -20.38 -32.53
N LEU A 214 9.93 -21.55 -32.01
CA LEU A 214 9.72 -22.75 -32.82
C LEU A 214 8.57 -22.59 -33.82
N ALA A 215 7.47 -21.95 -33.43
CA ALA A 215 6.36 -21.63 -34.32
C ALA A 215 6.80 -20.73 -35.49
N ASP A 216 7.61 -19.70 -35.19
CA ASP A 216 8.13 -18.78 -36.20
C ASP A 216 9.15 -19.44 -37.14
N ALA A 217 10.01 -20.32 -36.61
CA ALA A 217 11.04 -21.03 -37.40
C ALA A 217 10.48 -22.16 -38.28
N SER A 218 9.41 -22.83 -37.82
CA SER A 218 8.77 -23.94 -38.54
C SER A 218 7.62 -23.52 -39.46
N GLY A 219 6.89 -22.45 -39.11
CA GLY A 219 5.61 -22.11 -39.74
C GLY A 219 4.45 -23.05 -39.39
N GLU A 220 4.64 -23.98 -38.45
CA GLU A 220 3.65 -24.99 -38.06
C GLU A 220 2.59 -24.42 -37.10
N GLN A 221 1.33 -24.37 -37.57
CA GLN A 221 0.21 -23.79 -36.82
C GLN A 221 0.02 -24.39 -35.42
N LYS A 222 0.29 -25.69 -35.25
CA LYS A 222 0.16 -26.40 -33.96
C LYS A 222 0.93 -25.73 -32.82
N TYR A 223 2.12 -25.20 -33.08
CA TYR A 223 2.93 -24.53 -32.05
C TYR A 223 2.38 -23.15 -31.71
N LYS A 224 1.84 -22.44 -32.71
CA LYS A 224 1.13 -21.18 -32.48
C LYS A 224 -0.11 -21.40 -31.60
N ASP A 225 -0.90 -22.44 -31.86
CA ASP A 225 -2.10 -22.74 -31.07
C ASP A 225 -1.74 -23.06 -29.60
N TRP A 226 -0.63 -23.77 -29.36
CA TRP A 226 -0.10 -24.01 -28.01
C TRP A 226 0.40 -22.74 -27.32
N PHE A 227 1.11 -21.86 -28.05
CA PHE A 227 1.52 -20.55 -27.54
C PHE A 227 0.32 -19.69 -27.18
N ASP A 228 -0.67 -19.56 -28.07
CA ASP A 228 -1.87 -18.74 -27.88
C ASP A 228 -2.68 -19.19 -26.64
N ARG A 229 -2.86 -20.51 -26.44
CA ARG A 229 -3.51 -21.07 -25.24
C ARG A 229 -2.72 -20.79 -23.96
N GLY A 230 -1.40 -20.95 -24.01
CA GLY A 230 -0.52 -20.78 -22.86
C GLY A 230 -0.39 -19.33 -22.43
N ILE A 231 -0.18 -18.39 -23.36
CA ILE A 231 -0.09 -16.96 -23.03
C ILE A 231 -1.42 -16.41 -22.49
N ALA A 232 -2.56 -16.85 -23.01
CA ALA A 232 -3.87 -16.53 -22.44
C ALA A 232 -4.02 -17.06 -21.00
N THR A 233 -3.46 -18.24 -20.70
CA THR A 233 -3.45 -18.78 -19.32
C THR A 233 -2.51 -17.99 -18.41
N LEU A 234 -1.34 -17.56 -18.90
CA LEU A 234 -0.43 -16.70 -18.15
C LEU A 234 -1.10 -15.37 -17.75
N GLU A 235 -1.73 -14.67 -18.70
CA GLU A 235 -2.48 -13.42 -18.43
C GLU A 235 -3.59 -13.61 -17.39
N LYS A 236 -4.31 -14.74 -17.51
CA LYS A 236 -5.36 -15.21 -16.61
C LYS A 236 -4.82 -15.48 -15.19
N TRP A 237 -3.62 -16.07 -15.06
CA TRP A 237 -3.10 -16.54 -13.76
C TRP A 237 -2.12 -15.59 -13.07
N LEU A 238 -1.52 -14.61 -13.76
CA LEU A 238 -0.62 -13.62 -13.13
C LEU A 238 -1.17 -12.95 -11.84
N PRO A 239 -2.48 -12.61 -11.72
CA PRO A 239 -3.06 -12.14 -10.46
C PRO A 239 -2.92 -13.10 -9.27
N LEU A 240 -2.72 -14.40 -9.50
CA LEU A 240 -2.49 -15.39 -8.43
C LEU A 240 -1.04 -15.35 -7.93
N TYR A 241 -0.08 -14.83 -8.71
CA TYR A 241 1.31 -14.67 -8.27
C TYR A 241 1.55 -13.35 -7.54
N ASP A 242 0.68 -12.37 -7.72
CA ASP A 242 0.81 -11.03 -7.15
C ASP A 242 0.31 -10.95 -5.70
N ASN A 243 1.18 -10.51 -4.78
CA ASN A 243 0.82 -10.24 -3.40
C ASN A 243 0.90 -8.76 -3.02
N GLY A 244 0.98 -7.86 -4.00
CA GLY A 244 1.03 -6.41 -3.80
C GLY A 244 2.42 -5.82 -3.57
N TYR A 245 3.45 -6.65 -3.33
CA TYR A 245 4.83 -6.18 -3.17
C TYR A 245 5.90 -7.07 -3.83
N TRP A 246 5.56 -8.26 -4.31
CA TRP A 246 6.43 -9.19 -5.04
C TRP A 246 5.59 -10.18 -5.86
N LEU A 247 6.17 -10.77 -6.92
CA LEU A 247 5.56 -11.92 -7.59
C LEU A 247 6.08 -13.23 -6.96
N ARG A 248 5.17 -14.13 -6.58
CA ARG A 248 5.49 -15.51 -6.17
C ARG A 248 6.25 -16.25 -7.27
N TYR A 249 7.16 -17.15 -6.89
CA TYR A 249 7.84 -18.05 -7.82
C TYR A 249 6.91 -19.12 -8.41
N ASP A 250 6.00 -19.64 -7.60
CA ASP A 250 5.04 -20.69 -7.94
C ASP A 250 3.67 -20.42 -7.28
N LEU A 251 2.70 -21.32 -7.48
CA LEU A 251 1.40 -21.25 -6.80
C LEU A 251 1.28 -22.22 -5.61
N ASN A 252 2.35 -22.95 -5.28
CA ASN A 252 2.41 -23.93 -4.20
C ASN A 252 2.74 -23.22 -2.87
N PRO A 253 1.81 -23.14 -1.91
CA PRO A 253 2.03 -22.33 -0.71
C PRO A 253 3.07 -22.97 0.23
N LYS A 254 3.63 -22.13 1.09
CA LYS A 254 4.25 -22.57 2.33
C LYS A 254 3.15 -23.15 3.23
N LYS A 255 3.35 -24.39 3.70
CA LYS A 255 2.34 -25.15 4.46
C LYS A 255 2.61 -25.14 5.95
N ASP A 256 3.89 -25.10 6.33
CA ASP A 256 4.35 -25.12 7.72
C ASP A 256 5.23 -23.91 8.03
N GLU A 257 5.42 -23.61 9.31
CA GLU A 257 6.18 -22.45 9.77
C GLU A 257 5.74 -21.12 9.12
N LEU A 258 4.44 -20.88 9.08
CA LEU A 258 3.86 -19.59 8.72
C LEU A 258 4.23 -18.60 9.83
N LEU A 259 5.23 -17.76 9.55
CA LEU A 259 5.84 -16.87 10.53
C LEU A 259 5.21 -15.49 10.48
N PHE A 260 4.53 -15.13 11.57
CA PHE A 260 3.90 -13.84 11.80
C PHE A 260 4.56 -13.09 12.96
N ARG A 261 4.22 -11.81 13.14
CA ARG A 261 4.50 -11.02 14.35
C ARG A 261 3.50 -9.89 14.53
N PHE A 262 3.37 -9.36 15.75
CA PHE A 262 2.66 -8.10 16.00
C PHE A 262 3.61 -6.91 15.95
N ASN A 263 3.18 -5.82 15.34
CA ASN A 263 4.00 -4.61 15.23
C ASN A 263 3.15 -3.33 15.28
N ASN A 264 3.76 -2.18 15.57
CA ASN A 264 3.11 -0.89 15.40
C ASN A 264 3.30 -0.43 13.93
N PRO A 265 2.23 -0.30 13.12
CA PRO A 265 2.36 -0.05 11.68
C PRO A 265 2.95 1.32 11.33
N TYR A 266 2.99 2.27 12.29
CA TYR A 266 3.57 3.60 12.11
C TYR A 266 5.05 3.67 12.53
N GLY A 267 5.60 2.61 13.13
CA GLY A 267 6.98 2.57 13.60
C GLY A 267 7.20 3.23 14.98
N TYR A 268 6.15 3.53 15.74
CA TYR A 268 6.21 3.88 17.16
C TYR A 268 6.39 2.63 18.06
N GLN A 269 6.54 2.80 19.37
CA GLN A 269 6.57 1.71 20.35
C GLN A 269 5.30 0.83 20.27
N LEU A 270 5.47 -0.48 20.45
CA LEU A 270 4.36 -1.43 20.46
C LEU A 270 3.46 -1.24 21.70
N LEU A 271 2.15 -1.49 21.56
CA LEU A 271 1.22 -1.44 22.68
C LEU A 271 1.44 -2.63 23.63
N ASN A 272 1.36 -2.40 24.94
CA ASN A 272 1.35 -3.45 25.97
C ASN A 272 0.00 -4.21 26.01
N LEU A 273 -0.30 -4.96 24.95
CA LEU A 273 -1.57 -5.62 24.70
C LEU A 273 -1.59 -7.05 25.24
N ALA A 274 -2.61 -7.44 26.00
CA ALA A 274 -2.81 -8.82 26.45
C ALA A 274 -3.48 -9.69 25.36
N ILE A 275 -2.81 -10.78 24.98
CA ILE A 275 -3.28 -11.80 24.03
C ILE A 275 -3.58 -13.10 24.78
N ASP A 276 -4.73 -13.70 24.47
CA ASP A 276 -5.26 -14.96 25.04
C ASP A 276 -5.13 -16.12 24.05
N LYS A 277 -5.55 -15.92 22.79
CA LYS A 277 -5.55 -16.97 21.78
C LYS A 277 -5.26 -16.45 20.38
N ILE A 278 -4.56 -17.25 19.59
CA ILE A 278 -4.36 -17.02 18.15
C ILE A 278 -4.88 -18.26 17.42
N ILE A 279 -5.76 -18.11 16.44
CA ILE A 279 -6.40 -19.22 15.70
C ILE A 279 -6.26 -18.97 14.21
N LEU A 280 -5.81 -19.95 13.42
CA LEU A 280 -5.94 -19.95 11.97
C LEU A 280 -6.93 -21.04 11.56
N ARG A 281 -7.99 -20.65 10.87
CA ARG A 281 -9.11 -21.52 10.49
C ARG A 281 -9.31 -21.55 8.99
N ASP A 282 -9.61 -22.71 8.44
CA ASP A 282 -10.11 -22.84 7.06
C ASP A 282 -11.64 -22.67 7.05
N PRO A 283 -12.20 -21.63 6.41
CA PRO A 283 -13.64 -21.45 6.33
C PRO A 283 -14.34 -22.50 5.47
N ILE A 284 -13.62 -23.22 4.59
CA ILE A 284 -14.21 -24.21 3.67
C ILE A 284 -14.63 -25.49 4.41
N ASN A 285 -13.75 -26.04 5.25
CA ASN A 285 -13.97 -27.31 5.94
C ASN A 285 -14.14 -27.16 7.46
N GLY A 286 -13.80 -26.00 8.03
CA GLY A 286 -13.94 -25.70 9.45
C GLY A 286 -12.80 -26.20 10.34
N GLU A 287 -11.72 -26.75 9.78
CA GLU A 287 -10.53 -27.14 10.53
C GLU A 287 -9.77 -25.90 11.03
N GLU A 288 -9.15 -26.00 12.20
CA GLU A 288 -8.40 -24.92 12.84
C GLU A 288 -7.11 -25.42 13.52
N VAL A 289 -6.08 -24.57 13.52
CA VAL A 289 -4.94 -24.67 14.43
C VAL A 289 -4.93 -23.44 15.33
N SER A 290 -4.45 -23.59 16.56
CA SER A 290 -4.41 -22.46 17.49
C SER A 290 -3.30 -22.55 18.52
N ILE A 291 -2.86 -21.38 18.98
CA ILE A 291 -1.95 -21.20 20.11
C ILE A 291 -2.78 -20.69 21.29
N ASP A 292 -2.77 -21.43 22.40
CA ASP A 292 -3.30 -21.01 23.70
C ASP A 292 -2.19 -20.26 24.46
N ILE A 293 -2.30 -18.94 24.54
CA ILE A 293 -1.21 -18.05 24.91
C ILE A 293 -1.03 -18.03 26.43
N GLY A 294 0.20 -18.20 26.91
CA GLY A 294 0.51 -18.34 28.33
C GLY A 294 0.28 -19.75 28.89
N SER A 295 -0.24 -20.69 28.09
CA SER A 295 -0.33 -22.11 28.47
C SER A 295 1.05 -22.78 28.63
N GLN A 296 1.09 -23.98 29.22
CA GLN A 296 2.33 -24.76 29.30
C GLN A 296 2.70 -25.29 27.91
N GLY A 297 3.85 -24.85 27.37
CA GLY A 297 4.33 -25.24 26.05
C GLY A 297 3.92 -24.31 24.91
N ASP A 298 3.36 -23.12 25.20
CA ASP A 298 2.96 -22.15 24.17
C ASP A 298 4.11 -21.65 23.27
N ALA A 299 5.36 -21.84 23.70
CA ALA A 299 6.59 -21.57 22.95
C ALA A 299 7.27 -22.84 22.36
N GLU A 300 6.58 -23.99 22.33
CA GLU A 300 7.11 -25.29 21.90
C GLU A 300 6.35 -25.88 20.69
N GLY A 301 6.99 -26.75 19.91
CA GLY A 301 6.37 -27.39 18.74
C GLY A 301 6.24 -26.50 17.50
N HIS A 302 5.50 -26.93 16.48
CA HIS A 302 5.38 -26.22 15.19
C HIS A 302 4.39 -25.04 15.22
N VAL A 303 3.43 -25.06 16.16
CA VAL A 303 2.41 -24.03 16.38
C VAL A 303 2.70 -23.37 17.73
N ARG A 304 3.39 -22.22 17.71
CA ARG A 304 4.04 -21.64 18.91
C ARG A 304 4.26 -20.14 18.82
N ILE A 305 4.46 -19.47 19.96
CA ILE A 305 5.11 -18.15 20.01
C ILE A 305 6.65 -18.26 19.99
N ALA A 306 7.33 -17.19 19.60
CA ALA A 306 8.78 -17.06 19.64
C ALA A 306 9.22 -15.59 19.74
N GLY A 307 10.52 -15.37 19.97
CA GLY A 307 11.10 -14.04 20.15
C GLY A 307 10.97 -13.51 21.58
N ASN A 308 11.80 -12.51 21.88
CA ASN A 308 11.99 -12.02 23.23
C ASN A 308 11.01 -10.91 23.64
N ASP A 309 10.13 -10.43 22.75
CA ASP A 309 9.16 -9.36 23.06
C ASP A 309 7.79 -9.87 23.56
N TRP A 310 7.67 -11.16 23.81
CA TRP A 310 6.57 -11.71 24.60
C TRP A 310 6.81 -11.53 26.10
N GLY A 311 5.75 -11.15 26.81
CA GLY A 311 5.72 -11.02 28.27
C GLY A 311 5.76 -12.38 29.00
N GLN A 312 5.81 -12.30 30.33
CA GLN A 312 5.59 -13.47 31.18
C GLN A 312 4.12 -13.91 31.10
N THR A 313 3.87 -15.18 31.41
CA THR A 313 2.51 -15.70 31.61
C THR A 313 1.81 -14.95 32.75
N GLU A 314 0.58 -14.52 32.51
CA GLU A 314 -0.30 -13.85 33.46
C GLU A 314 -1.67 -14.57 33.45
N LEU A 315 -2.43 -14.43 34.53
CA LEU A 315 -3.83 -14.87 34.60
C LEU A 315 -4.72 -13.63 34.66
N LEU A 316 -5.54 -13.41 33.63
CA LEU A 316 -6.43 -12.24 33.48
C LEU A 316 -7.84 -12.72 33.14
N ASP A 317 -8.85 -12.29 33.89
CA ASP A 317 -10.27 -12.70 33.70
C ASP A 317 -10.48 -14.23 33.61
N ASN A 318 -9.71 -15.01 34.38
CA ASN A 318 -9.62 -16.49 34.35
C ASN A 318 -9.07 -17.10 33.04
N ARG A 319 -8.41 -16.30 32.20
CA ARG A 319 -7.66 -16.76 31.02
C ARG A 319 -6.16 -16.71 31.28
N THR A 320 -5.42 -17.69 30.78
CA THR A 320 -3.97 -17.57 30.62
C THR A 320 -3.68 -16.60 29.49
N ILE A 321 -2.76 -15.67 29.70
CA ILE A 321 -2.41 -14.65 28.71
C ILE A 321 -0.90 -14.39 28.70
N ARG A 322 -0.42 -13.77 27.63
CA ARG A 322 0.83 -13.01 27.63
C ARG A 322 0.59 -11.62 27.06
N ARG A 323 1.38 -10.67 27.52
CA ARG A 323 1.36 -9.30 27.00
C ARG A 323 2.46 -9.09 25.97
N LEU A 324 2.17 -8.32 24.92
CA LEU A 324 3.21 -7.81 24.03
C LEU A 324 4.07 -6.80 24.79
N LYS A 325 5.41 -6.85 24.71
CA LYS A 325 6.26 -5.85 25.40
C LYS A 325 6.20 -4.51 24.69
N PRO A 326 6.15 -3.38 25.43
CA PRO A 326 6.24 -2.05 24.85
C PRO A 326 7.68 -1.73 24.46
N VAL A 327 8.11 -2.22 23.29
CA VAL A 327 9.43 -1.95 22.71
C VAL A 327 9.33 -1.13 21.44
N ASN A 328 10.40 -0.43 21.08
CA ASN A 328 10.54 0.11 19.75
C ASN A 328 10.76 -1.06 18.76
N PRO A 329 10.01 -1.13 17.66
CA PRO A 329 10.19 -2.18 16.67
C PRO A 329 11.61 -2.21 16.10
N ALA A 330 12.17 -3.40 15.92
CA ALA A 330 13.39 -3.56 15.13
C ALA A 330 13.09 -3.18 13.67
N THR A 331 13.68 -2.06 13.21
CA THR A 331 13.51 -1.53 11.86
C THR A 331 14.52 -2.08 10.86
N SER A 332 15.60 -2.73 11.33
CA SER A 332 16.71 -3.24 10.53
C SER A 332 16.78 -4.77 10.50
N GLN A 333 17.32 -5.27 9.40
CA GLN A 333 17.30 -6.68 8.97
C GLN A 333 18.21 -7.63 9.79
N GLU A 334 19.17 -7.10 10.54
CA GLU A 334 20.26 -7.87 11.17
C GLU A 334 19.85 -8.65 12.43
N ASP A 335 18.72 -8.32 13.07
CA ASP A 335 18.27 -8.97 14.32
C ASP A 335 17.15 -10.04 14.11
N ALA A 336 16.71 -10.26 12.86
CA ALA A 336 15.38 -10.82 12.55
C ALA A 336 15.31 -12.33 12.23
N ASP A 337 16.08 -13.17 12.93
CA ASP A 337 16.15 -14.62 12.65
C ASP A 337 14.97 -15.46 13.19
N GLY A 338 13.95 -14.84 13.82
CA GLY A 338 12.73 -15.52 14.30
C GLY A 338 12.94 -16.51 15.46
N GLN A 339 14.18 -16.69 15.91
CA GLN A 339 14.56 -17.56 17.03
C GLN A 339 14.08 -16.99 18.38
N MET A 340 14.03 -17.83 19.42
CA MET A 340 13.57 -17.45 20.76
C MET A 340 14.27 -16.20 21.35
N ASN A 341 15.54 -15.99 21.02
CA ASN A 341 16.35 -14.87 21.52
C ASN A 341 16.25 -13.59 20.67
N ALA A 342 15.67 -13.65 19.46
CA ALA A 342 15.54 -12.50 18.56
C ALA A 342 14.51 -11.50 19.09
N PRO A 343 14.72 -10.17 18.94
CA PRO A 343 13.68 -9.18 19.20
C PRO A 343 12.50 -9.38 18.25
N GLY A 344 11.29 -9.31 18.78
CA GLY A 344 10.03 -9.52 18.08
C GLY A 344 9.02 -10.36 18.87
N THR A 345 7.75 -10.19 18.49
CA THR A 345 6.56 -10.88 19.02
C THR A 345 6.13 -11.98 18.05
N TYR A 346 7.09 -12.83 17.66
CA TYR A 346 6.88 -13.83 16.61
C TYR A 346 5.86 -14.89 17.04
N PHE A 347 5.12 -15.41 16.06
CA PHE A 347 4.35 -16.64 16.22
C PHE A 347 4.34 -17.45 14.92
N TYR A 348 4.38 -18.76 15.08
CA TYR A 348 4.41 -19.75 14.02
C TYR A 348 3.09 -20.51 14.01
N LEU A 349 2.51 -20.66 12.82
CA LEU A 349 1.33 -21.48 12.56
C LEU A 349 1.63 -22.47 11.42
N THR A 350 0.84 -23.52 11.30
CA THR A 350 0.78 -24.39 10.11
C THR A 350 -0.55 -24.13 9.40
N LEU A 351 -0.72 -24.62 8.18
CA LEU A 351 -2.06 -24.67 7.59
C LEU A 351 -2.98 -25.57 8.43
N PRO A 352 -4.24 -25.16 8.68
CA PRO A 352 -5.17 -25.95 9.48
C PRO A 352 -5.73 -27.17 8.75
N SER A 353 -5.67 -27.16 7.41
CA SER A 353 -6.22 -28.17 6.53
C SER A 353 -5.20 -28.64 5.50
N LYS A 354 -5.41 -29.85 4.96
CA LYS A 354 -4.56 -30.34 3.86
C LYS A 354 -4.79 -29.48 2.61
N TRP A 355 -3.72 -28.89 2.09
CA TRP A 355 -3.75 -28.18 0.81
C TRP A 355 -3.84 -29.15 -0.38
N THR A 356 -4.81 -28.94 -1.28
CA THR A 356 -5.09 -29.84 -2.42
C THR A 356 -5.43 -29.14 -3.76
N ASP A 357 -5.38 -27.80 -3.84
CA ASP A 357 -5.55 -27.07 -5.10
C ASP A 357 -4.69 -25.79 -5.07
N ASN A 358 -3.61 -25.76 -5.83
CA ASN A 358 -2.73 -24.57 -5.95
C ASN A 358 -3.42 -23.39 -6.66
N LEU A 359 -4.62 -23.59 -7.23
CA LEU A 359 -5.47 -22.55 -7.80
C LEU A 359 -6.55 -22.05 -6.83
N ARG A 360 -6.52 -22.47 -5.55
CA ARG A 360 -7.42 -21.96 -4.49
C ARG A 360 -7.29 -20.44 -4.36
N LYS A 361 -8.44 -19.76 -4.44
CA LYS A 361 -8.57 -18.30 -4.23
C LYS A 361 -9.03 -17.94 -2.82
N ASP A 362 -9.69 -18.86 -2.12
CA ASP A 362 -10.27 -18.66 -0.79
C ASP A 362 -9.20 -18.48 0.29
N TRP A 363 -9.37 -17.47 1.12
CA TRP A 363 -8.48 -17.19 2.26
C TRP A 363 -8.70 -18.16 3.43
N PHE A 364 -7.79 -18.08 4.40
CA PHE A 364 -7.99 -18.57 5.77
C PHE A 364 -8.39 -17.41 6.69
N GLU A 365 -9.01 -17.71 7.82
CA GLU A 365 -9.37 -16.73 8.85
C GLU A 365 -8.37 -16.82 10.02
N LEU A 366 -7.57 -15.76 10.22
CA LEU A 366 -6.69 -15.60 11.39
C LEU A 366 -7.42 -14.77 12.45
N SER A 367 -7.91 -15.42 13.50
CA SER A 367 -8.52 -14.77 14.67
C SER A 367 -7.46 -14.46 15.73
N ILE A 368 -7.40 -13.22 16.19
CA ILE A 368 -6.61 -12.80 17.36
C ILE A 368 -7.57 -12.47 18.50
N VAL A 369 -7.43 -13.14 19.65
CA VAL A 369 -8.23 -12.90 20.86
C VAL A 369 -7.42 -12.09 21.86
N TYR A 370 -7.87 -10.88 22.18
CA TYR A 370 -7.16 -9.92 23.03
C TYR A 370 -8.09 -9.15 23.97
N LYS A 371 -7.50 -8.55 25.01
CA LYS A 371 -8.18 -7.63 25.92
C LYS A 371 -7.96 -6.18 25.43
N ASP A 372 -9.03 -5.48 25.08
CA ASP A 372 -8.97 -4.10 24.56
C ASP A 372 -8.83 -3.06 25.70
N GLU A 373 -7.81 -3.20 26.56
CA GLU A 373 -7.60 -2.38 27.76
C GLU A 373 -7.33 -0.89 27.43
N LYS A 374 -6.77 -0.60 26.26
CA LYS A 374 -6.35 0.74 25.85
C LYS A 374 -6.31 0.89 24.33
N ALA A 375 -6.79 2.01 23.82
CA ALA A 375 -6.59 2.39 22.42
C ALA A 375 -5.10 2.48 22.05
N GLY A 376 -4.76 2.02 20.84
CA GLY A 376 -3.40 1.99 20.31
C GLY A 376 -3.36 1.45 18.89
N ASN A 377 -2.16 1.30 18.33
CA ASN A 377 -1.98 0.76 16.97
C ASN A 377 -1.21 -0.57 17.06
N VAL A 378 -1.83 -1.67 16.64
CA VAL A 378 -1.18 -2.98 16.48
C VAL A 378 -1.64 -3.56 15.15
N SER A 379 -0.68 -4.02 14.36
CA SER A 379 -0.88 -4.66 13.07
C SER A 379 -0.22 -6.03 13.07
N THR A 380 -0.87 -7.00 12.43
CA THR A 380 -0.34 -8.34 12.22
C THR A 380 0.47 -8.36 10.92
N GLN A 381 1.75 -8.71 11.05
CA GLN A 381 2.68 -8.82 9.94
C GLN A 381 3.00 -10.28 9.63
N ILE A 382 3.22 -10.61 8.37
CA ILE A 382 3.74 -11.90 7.90
C ILE A 382 5.18 -11.73 7.38
N ARG A 383 5.99 -12.78 7.46
CA ARG A 383 7.33 -12.81 6.85
C ARG A 383 7.21 -12.58 5.34
N SER A 384 8.02 -11.67 4.80
CA SER A 384 8.04 -11.34 3.38
C SER A 384 8.49 -12.51 2.52
N ILE A 385 7.89 -12.67 1.34
CA ILE A 385 8.42 -13.55 0.28
C ILE A 385 9.55 -12.90 -0.51
N SER A 386 9.70 -11.58 -0.40
CA SER A 386 10.76 -10.84 -1.07
C SER A 386 12.13 -11.14 -0.45
N PRO A 387 13.24 -10.87 -1.16
CA PRO A 387 14.60 -10.93 -0.62
C PRO A 387 14.77 -10.19 0.73
N GLY A 388 15.55 -10.79 1.62
CA GLY A 388 15.79 -10.33 3.00
C GLY A 388 14.83 -10.92 4.06
N THR A 389 15.15 -10.72 5.34
CA THR A 389 14.36 -11.17 6.51
C THR A 389 13.28 -10.16 6.93
N SER A 390 12.67 -9.49 5.94
CA SER A 390 11.67 -8.44 6.20
C SER A 390 10.29 -9.02 6.54
N PHE A 391 9.46 -8.20 7.20
CA PHE A 391 8.05 -8.49 7.47
C PHE A 391 7.18 -7.41 6.81
N ARG A 392 5.99 -7.80 6.35
CA ARG A 392 4.99 -6.90 5.74
C ARG A 392 3.69 -6.97 6.52
N ASN A 393 2.98 -5.85 6.65
CA ASN A 393 1.60 -5.85 7.16
C ASN A 393 0.73 -6.72 6.24
N LEU A 394 -0.14 -7.56 6.81
CA LEU A 394 -1.25 -8.12 6.03
C LEU A 394 -2.18 -6.97 5.60
N HIS A 395 -2.79 -7.05 4.41
CA HIS A 395 -3.63 -5.97 3.86
C HIS A 395 -4.74 -5.48 4.82
N ASP A 396 -5.29 -6.41 5.60
CA ASP A 396 -6.35 -6.18 6.58
C ASP A 396 -5.86 -6.44 8.03
N GLY A 397 -4.55 -6.42 8.27
CA GLY A 397 -3.90 -6.92 9.48
C GLY A 397 -4.03 -6.06 10.74
N ASP A 398 -4.58 -4.85 10.62
CA ASP A 398 -4.72 -3.90 11.73
C ASP A 398 -5.83 -4.32 12.71
N LEU A 399 -5.49 -4.39 14.01
CA LEU A 399 -6.42 -4.71 15.09
C LEU A 399 -7.21 -3.47 15.53
N LEU A 400 -8.51 -3.63 15.81
CA LEU A 400 -9.34 -2.54 16.34
C LEU A 400 -9.20 -2.41 17.85
N LEU A 401 -8.35 -1.46 18.28
CA LEU A 401 -8.07 -1.18 19.69
C LEU A 401 -8.77 0.13 20.10
N THR A 402 -9.91 0.01 20.79
CA THR A 402 -10.75 1.17 21.15
C THR A 402 -10.54 1.64 22.58
N GLY A 403 -9.96 0.80 23.45
CA GLY A 403 -9.94 1.00 24.90
C GLY A 403 -11.28 0.67 25.58
N SER A 404 -12.08 -0.23 25.01
CA SER A 404 -13.38 -0.66 25.56
C SER A 404 -13.27 -1.44 26.88
N ASN A 405 -12.09 -2.00 27.17
CA ASN A 405 -11.81 -2.93 28.26
C ASN A 405 -12.60 -4.25 28.17
N GLU A 406 -13.06 -4.63 26.98
CA GLU A 406 -13.72 -5.91 26.70
C GLU A 406 -12.75 -6.94 26.12
N TRP A 407 -13.18 -8.21 26.08
CA TRP A 407 -12.51 -9.27 25.32
C TRP A 407 -13.00 -9.25 23.88
N VAL A 408 -12.08 -9.14 22.92
CA VAL A 408 -12.36 -9.03 21.49
C VAL A 408 -11.72 -10.20 20.75
N GLU A 409 -12.46 -10.82 19.83
CA GLU A 409 -11.90 -11.66 18.76
C GLU A 409 -11.91 -10.82 17.48
N TRP A 410 -10.74 -10.59 16.89
CA TRP A 410 -10.62 -9.84 15.63
C TRP A 410 -10.07 -10.75 14.54
N LYS A 411 -10.81 -10.85 13.43
CA LYS A 411 -10.44 -11.72 12.30
C LYS A 411 -9.70 -10.97 11.21
N ILE A 412 -8.70 -11.63 10.63
CA ILE A 412 -7.87 -11.14 9.54
C ILE A 412 -7.89 -12.21 8.41
N PRO A 413 -8.21 -11.85 7.15
CA PRO A 413 -8.08 -12.76 6.03
C PRO A 413 -6.60 -12.98 5.68
N VAL A 414 -6.16 -14.25 5.67
CA VAL A 414 -4.84 -14.67 5.16
C VAL A 414 -5.06 -15.29 3.79
N ARG A 415 -4.71 -14.55 2.74
CA ARG A 415 -4.99 -14.91 1.34
C ARG A 415 -3.99 -15.98 0.84
N ALA A 416 -4.38 -16.75 -0.16
CA ALA A 416 -3.47 -17.72 -0.80
C ALA A 416 -2.18 -17.06 -1.35
N THR A 417 -2.26 -15.78 -1.75
CA THR A 417 -1.12 -14.96 -2.22
C THR A 417 -0.15 -14.56 -1.09
N ASP A 418 -0.60 -14.52 0.17
CA ASP A 418 0.26 -14.21 1.33
C ASP A 418 1.17 -15.40 1.68
N LEU A 419 0.77 -16.63 1.30
CA LEU A 419 1.39 -17.89 1.70
C LEU A 419 2.55 -18.34 0.77
N GLY A 420 3.21 -17.42 0.07
CA GLY A 420 4.28 -17.77 -0.88
C GLY A 420 5.60 -18.21 -0.22
N TRP A 421 6.43 -18.91 -0.99
CA TRP A 421 7.83 -19.17 -0.63
C TRP A 421 8.74 -17.99 -1.01
N TRP A 422 9.90 -17.92 -0.36
CA TRP A 422 10.92 -16.91 -0.62
C TRP A 422 11.37 -16.93 -2.10
N THR A 423 11.36 -15.77 -2.74
CA THR A 423 11.68 -15.61 -4.16
C THR A 423 12.87 -14.67 -4.31
N GLY A 424 14.01 -15.18 -4.81
CA GLY A 424 15.26 -14.42 -4.92
C GLY A 424 15.22 -13.27 -5.94
N ILE A 425 16.14 -12.29 -5.80
CA ILE A 425 16.29 -11.17 -6.76
C ILE A 425 16.52 -11.72 -8.18
N SER A 426 17.40 -12.72 -8.32
CA SER A 426 17.73 -13.36 -9.60
C SER A 426 16.51 -13.91 -10.34
N TYR A 427 15.54 -14.45 -9.62
CA TYR A 427 14.31 -15.00 -10.20
C TYR A 427 13.29 -13.90 -10.55
N ALA A 428 13.15 -12.89 -9.70
CA ALA A 428 12.31 -11.74 -10.03
C ALA A 428 12.85 -10.94 -11.23
N GLU A 429 14.18 -10.83 -11.40
CA GLU A 429 14.78 -10.24 -12.60
C GLU A 429 14.50 -11.10 -13.85
N LYS A 430 14.63 -12.43 -13.78
CA LYS A 430 14.18 -13.35 -14.86
C LYS A 430 12.70 -13.18 -15.19
N HIS A 431 11.82 -12.98 -14.19
CA HIS A 431 10.39 -12.72 -14.44
C HIS A 431 10.19 -11.43 -15.26
N THR A 432 10.85 -10.34 -14.90
CA THR A 432 10.80 -9.09 -15.67
C THR A 432 11.32 -9.30 -17.11
N ASP A 433 12.44 -10.00 -17.29
CA ASP A 433 13.02 -10.22 -18.63
C ASP A 433 12.12 -11.10 -19.51
N TYR A 434 11.45 -12.11 -18.95
CA TYR A 434 10.55 -12.99 -19.71
C TYR A 434 9.20 -12.32 -19.99
N LEU A 435 8.64 -11.56 -19.04
CA LEU A 435 7.44 -10.74 -19.26
C LEU A 435 7.70 -9.68 -20.34
N SER A 436 8.88 -9.04 -20.34
CA SER A 436 9.29 -8.09 -21.37
C SER A 436 9.38 -8.73 -22.77
N GLN A 437 9.93 -9.95 -22.87
CA GLN A 437 9.96 -10.70 -24.12
C GLN A 437 8.56 -11.06 -24.61
N LEU A 438 7.70 -11.57 -23.72
CA LEU A 438 6.33 -11.97 -24.04
C LEU A 438 5.40 -10.79 -24.35
N ALA A 439 5.67 -9.61 -23.79
CA ALA A 439 4.91 -8.38 -24.07
C ALA A 439 4.98 -7.94 -25.55
N ASN A 440 6.03 -8.33 -26.28
CA ASN A 440 6.12 -8.12 -27.73
C ASN A 440 5.07 -8.91 -28.53
N PHE A 441 4.50 -9.97 -27.94
CA PHE A 441 3.50 -10.84 -28.55
C PHE A 441 2.10 -10.65 -27.94
N SER A 442 2.01 -10.38 -26.63
CA SER A 442 0.79 -9.86 -26.01
C SER A 442 1.07 -8.61 -25.17
N PRO A 443 0.76 -7.41 -25.68
CA PRO A 443 1.00 -6.14 -24.99
C PRO A 443 0.34 -6.01 -23.61
N SER A 444 -0.67 -6.84 -23.30
CA SER A 444 -1.32 -6.84 -21.97
C SER A 444 -0.36 -7.21 -20.84
N LEU A 445 0.74 -7.91 -21.15
CA LEU A 445 1.79 -8.29 -20.21
C LEU A 445 2.75 -7.16 -19.84
N GLU A 446 2.76 -6.03 -20.56
CA GLU A 446 3.62 -4.89 -20.23
C GLU A 446 3.34 -4.37 -18.81
N LYS A 447 2.08 -4.32 -18.38
CA LYS A 447 1.75 -3.89 -17.00
C LYS A 447 2.39 -4.79 -15.94
N TRP A 448 2.46 -6.10 -16.20
CA TRP A 448 3.04 -7.08 -15.28
C TRP A 448 4.57 -7.00 -15.25
N GLU A 449 5.18 -6.74 -16.40
CA GLU A 449 6.62 -6.44 -16.52
C GLU A 449 6.99 -5.21 -15.68
N ARG A 450 6.26 -4.09 -15.85
CA ARG A 450 6.48 -2.84 -15.11
C ARG A 450 6.26 -3.02 -13.60
N LYS A 451 5.18 -3.70 -13.21
CA LYS A 451 4.83 -3.98 -11.81
C LYS A 451 5.90 -4.82 -11.10
N ASN A 452 6.34 -5.93 -11.72
CA ASN A 452 7.42 -6.75 -11.17
C ASN A 452 8.76 -6.01 -11.12
N ARG A 453 9.06 -5.18 -12.14
CA ARG A 453 10.25 -4.29 -12.13
C ARG A 453 10.17 -3.29 -10.98
N GLY A 454 8.99 -2.73 -10.70
CA GLY A 454 8.72 -1.87 -9.55
C GLY A 454 8.97 -2.56 -8.21
N TYR A 455 8.53 -3.80 -8.07
CA TYR A 455 8.79 -4.62 -6.88
C TYR A 455 10.29 -4.85 -6.64
N VAL A 456 11.03 -5.29 -7.67
CA VAL A 456 12.50 -5.42 -7.60
C VAL A 456 13.17 -4.09 -7.24
N ASN A 457 12.72 -2.99 -7.84
CA ASN A 457 13.25 -1.65 -7.58
C ASN A 457 12.95 -1.13 -6.17
N SER A 458 11.84 -1.56 -5.54
CA SER A 458 11.41 -1.09 -4.23
C SER A 458 12.37 -1.47 -3.09
N ILE A 459 13.05 -2.61 -3.22
CA ILE A 459 14.03 -3.12 -2.24
C ILE A 459 15.48 -2.76 -2.57
N LYS A 460 15.78 -2.37 -3.82
CA LYS A 460 17.12 -1.90 -4.21
C LYS A 460 17.42 -0.54 -3.57
N GLN A 461 18.66 -0.34 -3.13
CA GLN A 461 19.12 0.95 -2.61
C GLN A 461 18.88 2.05 -3.66
N PHE A 462 18.57 3.27 -3.20
CA PHE A 462 18.42 4.41 -4.09
C PHE A 462 19.78 4.78 -4.73
N ASN A 463 19.80 4.98 -6.05
CA ASN A 463 20.97 5.41 -6.79
C ASN A 463 20.60 6.57 -7.71
N GLU A 464 21.16 7.75 -7.44
CA GLU A 464 20.93 8.98 -8.23
C GLU A 464 21.29 8.81 -9.72
N ASN A 465 22.23 7.92 -10.03
CA ASN A 465 22.70 7.69 -11.41
C ASN A 465 21.74 6.81 -12.24
N GLU A 466 20.77 6.16 -11.58
CA GLU A 466 19.79 5.26 -12.21
C GLU A 466 18.39 5.87 -12.34
N VAL A 467 18.18 7.08 -11.80
CA VAL A 467 16.88 7.76 -11.80
C VAL A 467 16.78 8.89 -12.82
N LYS A 468 15.57 9.12 -13.31
CA LYS A 468 15.24 10.20 -14.24
C LYS A 468 14.58 11.35 -13.48
N VAL A 469 15.32 12.44 -13.26
CA VAL A 469 14.73 13.66 -12.66
C VAL A 469 13.73 14.28 -13.62
N VAL A 470 12.48 14.41 -13.19
CA VAL A 470 11.37 15.00 -13.93
C VAL A 470 10.97 16.32 -13.27
N LYS A 471 10.83 17.38 -14.08
CA LYS A 471 10.28 18.65 -13.61
C LYS A 471 8.77 18.52 -13.47
N ALA A 472 8.27 18.58 -12.24
CA ALA A 472 6.85 18.72 -11.98
C ALA A 472 6.36 20.15 -12.32
N GLU A 473 5.11 20.27 -12.72
CA GLU A 473 4.40 21.55 -12.86
C GLU A 473 3.17 21.54 -11.95
N PRO A 474 2.71 22.68 -11.41
CA PRO A 474 1.50 22.72 -10.59
C PRO A 474 0.25 22.17 -11.30
N GLN A 475 -0.63 21.53 -10.55
CA GLN A 475 -1.89 20.94 -11.00
C GLN A 475 -2.97 22.01 -11.09
N VAL A 476 -3.51 22.21 -12.30
CA VAL A 476 -4.65 23.08 -12.55
C VAL A 476 -5.90 22.23 -12.55
N LEU A 477 -6.72 22.34 -11.51
CA LEU A 477 -8.01 21.64 -11.45
C LEU A 477 -9.01 22.26 -12.45
N PRO A 478 -9.88 21.45 -13.08
CA PRO A 478 -11.00 21.96 -13.86
C PRO A 478 -11.96 22.79 -13.00
N GLN A 479 -12.80 23.62 -13.64
CA GLN A 479 -13.89 24.28 -12.93
C GLN A 479 -14.85 23.21 -12.39
N GLN A 480 -14.84 23.03 -11.07
CA GLN A 480 -15.69 22.08 -10.36
C GLN A 480 -17.18 22.37 -10.63
N THR A 481 -18.03 21.35 -10.61
CA THR A 481 -19.46 21.47 -10.93
C THR A 481 -20.38 21.19 -9.72
N PRO A 482 -20.28 21.97 -8.62
CA PRO A 482 -21.11 21.73 -7.44
C PRO A 482 -22.58 22.04 -7.73
N MET A 483 -23.45 21.20 -7.17
CA MET A 483 -24.89 21.36 -7.23
C MET A 483 -25.39 22.27 -6.09
N LEU A 484 -26.38 23.11 -6.38
CA LEU A 484 -27.05 23.92 -5.36
C LEU A 484 -28.17 23.12 -4.69
N SER A 485 -28.44 23.44 -3.42
CA SER A 485 -29.65 23.00 -2.70
C SER A 485 -30.90 23.77 -3.16
N LEU A 486 -31.07 23.93 -4.48
CA LEU A 486 -32.14 24.70 -5.11
C LEU A 486 -32.72 23.91 -6.28
N PHE A 487 -34.04 23.89 -6.38
CA PHE A 487 -34.78 23.10 -7.36
C PHE A 487 -35.77 23.94 -8.15
N SER A 488 -36.21 23.41 -9.29
CA SER A 488 -37.33 23.92 -10.06
C SER A 488 -38.05 22.79 -10.79
N PHE A 489 -39.33 22.96 -11.08
CA PHE A 489 -40.08 22.03 -11.95
C PHE A 489 -39.81 22.31 -13.43
N ASP A 490 -39.95 21.30 -14.28
CA ASP A 490 -40.24 21.50 -15.71
C ASP A 490 -41.76 21.62 -15.96
N GLN A 491 -42.15 21.64 -17.24
CA GLN A 491 -43.54 21.77 -17.67
C GLN A 491 -44.42 20.56 -17.32
N ASP A 492 -43.82 19.38 -17.14
CA ASP A 492 -44.49 18.11 -16.82
C ASP A 492 -44.51 17.82 -15.30
N GLY A 493 -43.89 18.70 -14.49
CA GLY A 493 -43.80 18.57 -13.04
C GLY A 493 -42.61 17.73 -12.54
N VAL A 494 -41.62 17.46 -13.39
CA VAL A 494 -40.39 16.76 -13.02
C VAL A 494 -39.44 17.73 -12.32
N LEU A 495 -38.85 17.30 -11.20
CA LEU A 495 -37.95 18.10 -10.39
C LEU A 495 -36.55 18.12 -11.00
N ARG A 496 -36.01 19.32 -11.21
CA ARG A 496 -34.65 19.60 -11.67
C ARG A 496 -33.87 20.31 -10.57
N GLN A 497 -32.58 20.07 -10.48
CA GLN A 497 -31.69 20.73 -9.52
C GLN A 497 -30.84 21.78 -10.25
N HIS A 498 -30.55 22.90 -9.60
CA HIS A 498 -29.70 23.95 -10.17
C HIS A 498 -28.21 23.67 -9.94
N GLN A 499 -27.40 23.86 -10.99
CA GLN A 499 -25.94 23.94 -10.85
C GLN A 499 -25.53 25.29 -10.24
N ALA A 500 -24.33 25.37 -9.64
CA ALA A 500 -23.76 26.65 -9.24
C ALA A 500 -23.31 27.50 -10.44
N SER A 501 -23.53 28.81 -10.35
CA SER A 501 -22.89 29.81 -11.20
C SER A 501 -21.64 30.40 -10.53
N LYS A 502 -20.88 31.22 -11.26
CA LYS A 502 -19.74 31.98 -10.72
C LYS A 502 -20.14 33.04 -9.68
N GLU A 503 -21.43 33.35 -9.52
CA GLU A 503 -21.93 34.26 -8.48
C GLU A 503 -22.19 33.55 -7.13
N ASN A 504 -22.34 32.22 -7.11
CA ASN A 504 -22.67 31.46 -5.90
C ASN A 504 -21.41 31.19 -5.06
N LYS A 505 -21.55 31.24 -3.73
CA LYS A 505 -20.46 30.99 -2.78
C LYS A 505 -20.78 29.85 -1.84
N PHE A 506 -19.80 28.96 -1.64
CA PHE A 506 -19.88 27.89 -0.68
C PHE A 506 -19.11 28.27 0.59
N THR A 507 -19.75 27.99 1.73
CA THR A 507 -19.21 28.07 3.08
C THR A 507 -18.97 26.64 3.59
N PRO A 508 -18.31 26.43 4.74
CA PRO A 508 -18.20 25.11 5.35
C PRO A 508 -19.55 24.42 5.62
N THR A 509 -20.65 25.18 5.72
CA THR A 509 -22.03 24.67 5.87
C THR A 509 -22.81 24.61 4.54
N GLY A 510 -22.12 24.63 3.41
CA GLY A 510 -22.73 24.60 2.07
C GLY A 510 -22.96 25.99 1.46
N TRP A 511 -23.82 26.07 0.44
CA TRP A 511 -24.13 27.31 -0.30
C TRP A 511 -24.73 28.39 0.62
N ASP A 512 -24.27 29.64 0.46
CA ASP A 512 -24.72 30.79 1.28
C ASP A 512 -26.13 31.33 0.95
N GLY A 513 -26.84 30.68 0.03
CA GLY A 513 -28.17 31.08 -0.44
C GLY A 513 -28.19 32.32 -1.36
N LYS A 514 -27.04 32.79 -1.84
CA LYS A 514 -26.91 34.03 -2.64
C LYS A 514 -26.26 33.81 -4.00
N GLY A 515 -26.38 34.82 -4.85
CA GLY A 515 -25.96 34.78 -6.26
C GLY A 515 -27.01 34.13 -7.16
N ARG A 516 -27.03 34.47 -8.45
CA ARG A 516 -27.95 33.82 -9.39
C ARG A 516 -27.59 32.35 -9.57
N PRO A 517 -28.55 31.42 -9.53
CA PRO A 517 -28.28 30.01 -9.77
C PRO A 517 -27.88 29.77 -11.24
N GLY A 518 -27.15 28.68 -11.47
CA GLY A 518 -26.89 28.16 -12.80
C GLY A 518 -28.13 27.47 -13.42
N PRO A 519 -27.95 26.78 -14.56
CA PRO A 519 -29.05 26.09 -15.24
C PRO A 519 -29.66 24.99 -14.35
N ALA A 520 -30.96 24.77 -14.52
CA ALA A 520 -31.68 23.65 -13.93
C ALA A 520 -31.48 22.39 -14.79
N VAL A 521 -30.96 21.32 -14.20
CA VAL A 521 -30.58 20.09 -14.89
C VAL A 521 -31.34 18.88 -14.35
N TYR A 522 -31.56 17.89 -15.21
CA TYR A 522 -32.14 16.60 -14.83
C TYR A 522 -31.07 15.74 -14.15
N SER A 523 -31.44 15.11 -13.04
CA SER A 523 -30.60 14.19 -12.28
C SER A 523 -31.40 12.90 -12.02
N PRO A 524 -30.99 11.73 -12.54
CA PRO A 524 -31.65 10.46 -12.30
C PRO A 524 -31.90 10.18 -10.81
N PHE A 525 -30.94 10.52 -9.94
CA PHE A 525 -31.07 10.45 -8.48
C PHE A 525 -32.25 11.29 -7.93
N ILE A 526 -32.32 12.57 -8.33
CA ILE A 526 -33.37 13.49 -7.85
C ILE A 526 -34.74 13.05 -8.36
N ILE A 527 -34.84 12.64 -9.62
CA ILE A 527 -36.10 12.24 -10.26
C ILE A 527 -36.57 10.90 -9.68
N ALA A 528 -35.68 9.93 -9.49
CA ALA A 528 -36.00 8.70 -8.79
C ALA A 528 -36.43 8.96 -7.33
N THR A 529 -35.78 9.88 -6.62
CA THR A 529 -36.19 10.27 -5.26
C THR A 529 -37.57 10.94 -5.26
N GLN A 530 -37.93 11.73 -6.27
CA GLN A 530 -39.29 12.24 -6.49
C GLN A 530 -40.28 11.10 -6.76
N ALA A 531 -39.93 10.14 -7.60
CA ALA A 531 -40.73 8.95 -7.88
C ALA A 531 -40.96 8.12 -6.60
N ILE A 532 -39.96 8.01 -5.72
CA ILE A 532 -40.06 7.31 -4.44
C ILE A 532 -40.87 8.13 -3.44
N LYS A 533 -40.66 9.43 -3.26
CA LYS A 533 -41.19 10.18 -2.10
C LYS A 533 -42.38 11.10 -2.39
N GLY A 534 -42.56 11.58 -3.63
CA GLY A 534 -43.61 12.53 -3.97
C GLY A 534 -43.55 13.76 -3.06
N ASN A 535 -44.68 14.16 -2.47
CA ASN A 535 -44.76 15.32 -1.59
C ASN A 535 -43.90 15.21 -0.31
N MET A 536 -43.43 14.01 0.04
CA MET A 536 -42.48 13.79 1.12
C MET A 536 -41.01 13.98 0.71
N PHE A 537 -40.70 14.36 -0.54
CA PHE A 537 -39.31 14.51 -1.02
C PHE A 537 -38.41 15.31 -0.06
N PHE A 538 -38.92 16.41 0.47
CA PHE A 538 -38.15 17.31 1.34
C PHE A 538 -38.04 16.87 2.80
N SER A 539 -38.65 15.76 3.23
CA SER A 539 -38.62 15.30 4.64
C SER A 539 -37.21 14.96 5.14
N ASP A 540 -36.33 14.58 4.23
CA ASP A 540 -34.93 14.23 4.51
C ASP A 540 -34.04 15.47 4.57
N TYR A 541 -34.41 16.50 3.79
CA TYR A 541 -33.64 17.73 3.64
C TYR A 541 -34.00 18.77 4.71
N SER A 542 -35.23 18.77 5.20
CA SER A 542 -35.70 19.73 6.22
C SER A 542 -36.87 19.19 7.03
N LYS A 543 -36.91 19.59 8.31
CA LYS A 543 -38.08 19.45 9.22
C LYS A 543 -38.86 20.77 9.38
N GLY A 544 -38.50 21.80 8.60
CA GLY A 544 -39.11 23.13 8.64
C GLY A 544 -40.51 23.19 8.02
N THR A 545 -41.14 24.35 8.10
CA THR A 545 -42.46 24.58 7.51
C THR A 545 -42.39 24.60 5.97
N LYS A 546 -43.56 24.52 5.33
CA LYS A 546 -43.71 24.68 3.88
C LYS A 546 -43.06 25.96 3.36
N GLU A 547 -43.21 27.07 4.08
CA GLU A 547 -42.65 28.38 3.74
C GLU A 547 -41.12 28.38 3.83
N GLU A 548 -40.57 27.68 4.84
CA GLU A 548 -39.12 27.51 5.01
C GLU A 548 -38.52 26.61 3.92
N ILE A 549 -39.24 25.56 3.52
CA ILE A 549 -38.86 24.70 2.39
C ILE A 549 -38.88 25.49 1.08
N ILE A 550 -39.95 26.24 0.79
CA ILE A 550 -40.04 27.09 -0.42
C ILE A 550 -38.91 28.12 -0.44
N LYS A 551 -38.63 28.78 0.69
CA LYS A 551 -37.57 29.79 0.81
C LYS A 551 -36.17 29.22 0.59
N THR A 552 -35.92 27.99 1.06
CA THR A 552 -34.59 27.34 0.99
C THR A 552 -34.38 26.64 -0.36
N TYR A 553 -35.38 25.89 -0.83
CA TYR A 553 -35.25 24.95 -1.95
C TYR A 553 -35.96 25.40 -3.24
N GLY A 554 -36.71 26.51 -3.21
CA GLY A 554 -37.29 27.14 -4.41
C GLY A 554 -38.61 26.54 -4.93
N VAL A 555 -39.09 25.43 -4.36
CA VAL A 555 -40.29 24.71 -4.81
C VAL A 555 -41.30 24.48 -3.68
N ASN A 556 -42.59 24.46 -4.02
CA ASN A 556 -43.63 24.04 -3.08
C ASN A 556 -43.62 22.50 -2.92
N PRO A 557 -43.35 21.95 -1.72
CA PRO A 557 -43.30 20.51 -1.51
C PRO A 557 -44.61 19.78 -1.84
N GLU A 558 -45.76 20.44 -1.71
CA GLU A 558 -47.08 19.86 -2.03
C GLU A 558 -47.27 19.57 -3.53
N LEU A 559 -46.52 20.25 -4.41
CA LEU A 559 -46.60 20.06 -5.86
C LEU A 559 -45.69 18.95 -6.38
N VAL A 560 -44.84 18.36 -5.52
CA VAL A 560 -43.92 17.29 -5.92
C VAL A 560 -44.71 16.00 -6.12
N SER A 561 -45.16 15.74 -7.35
CA SER A 561 -45.86 14.50 -7.70
C SER A 561 -44.88 13.39 -8.04
N SER A 562 -45.11 12.17 -7.55
CA SER A 562 -44.38 11.00 -8.02
C SER A 562 -44.72 10.64 -9.48
N GLU A 563 -45.94 10.91 -9.94
CA GLU A 563 -46.43 10.50 -11.27
C GLU A 563 -45.59 11.08 -12.41
N ALA A 564 -45.30 12.38 -12.34
CA ALA A 564 -44.42 13.09 -13.29
C ALA A 564 -43.04 12.41 -13.42
N ALA A 565 -42.43 12.04 -12.29
CA ALA A 565 -41.12 11.39 -12.28
C ALA A 565 -41.15 9.97 -12.86
N TYR A 566 -42.19 9.17 -12.62
CA TYR A 566 -42.29 7.85 -13.26
C TYR A 566 -42.47 7.96 -14.78
N LYS A 567 -43.31 8.88 -15.27
CA LYS A 567 -43.45 9.18 -16.70
C LYS A 567 -42.10 9.56 -17.33
N TRP A 568 -41.26 10.31 -16.61
CA TRP A 568 -39.89 10.62 -17.05
C TRP A 568 -39.02 9.35 -17.11
N ILE A 569 -39.03 8.51 -16.06
CA ILE A 569 -38.26 7.25 -16.02
C ILE A 569 -38.66 6.31 -17.18
N GLU A 570 -39.96 6.14 -17.43
CA GLU A 570 -40.50 5.32 -18.52
C GLU A 570 -39.98 5.76 -19.91
N THR A 571 -39.79 7.06 -20.13
CA THR A 571 -39.50 7.65 -21.44
C THR A 571 -38.04 7.99 -21.70
N ASN A 572 -37.20 8.13 -20.65
CA ASN A 572 -35.81 8.59 -20.76
C ASN A 572 -34.75 7.47 -20.56
N GLY A 573 -35.17 6.21 -20.41
CA GLY A 573 -34.24 5.08 -20.29
C GLY A 573 -33.58 4.70 -21.62
N LYS A 574 -32.28 5.00 -21.76
CA LYS A 574 -31.46 4.74 -22.95
C LYS A 574 -30.97 3.28 -22.98
N THR A 575 -31.20 2.59 -24.08
CA THR A 575 -30.70 1.22 -24.29
C THR A 575 -29.21 1.23 -24.60
N VAL A 576 -28.42 0.45 -23.86
CA VAL A 576 -26.95 0.33 -24.03
C VAL A 576 -26.49 -1.05 -24.48
N ALA A 577 -27.26 -2.09 -24.15
CA ALA A 577 -27.09 -3.43 -24.70
C ALA A 577 -28.47 -4.10 -24.86
N LYS A 578 -28.50 -5.32 -25.40
CA LYS A 578 -29.74 -6.11 -25.45
C LYS A 578 -30.29 -6.27 -24.03
N ASP A 579 -31.56 -5.90 -23.85
CA ASP A 579 -32.27 -5.96 -22.58
C ASP A 579 -31.56 -5.19 -21.43
N ALA A 580 -30.83 -4.11 -21.72
CA ALA A 580 -30.15 -3.27 -20.72
C ALA A 580 -30.37 -1.76 -20.96
N LYS A 581 -30.78 -1.03 -19.93
CA LYS A 581 -31.08 0.42 -19.98
C LYS A 581 -30.43 1.21 -18.85
N ILE A 582 -29.99 2.43 -19.15
CA ILE A 582 -29.48 3.42 -18.20
C ILE A 582 -30.26 4.73 -18.27
N TRP A 583 -30.11 5.55 -17.22
CA TRP A 583 -30.58 6.93 -17.19
C TRP A 583 -29.37 7.84 -16.96
N GLU A 584 -29.07 8.68 -17.95
CA GLU A 584 -27.86 9.50 -17.97
C GLU A 584 -28.05 10.86 -17.30
N PHE A 585 -26.95 11.42 -16.80
CA PHE A 585 -26.86 12.80 -16.35
C PHE A 585 -26.62 13.74 -17.54
N GLY A 586 -27.55 14.68 -17.75
CA GLY A 586 -27.57 15.57 -18.90
C GLY A 586 -26.72 16.85 -18.77
N PHE A 587 -25.59 16.80 -18.07
CA PHE A 587 -24.71 17.94 -17.82
C PHE A 587 -23.26 17.52 -17.61
N ASP A 588 -22.29 18.42 -17.87
CA ASP A 588 -20.88 18.15 -17.60
C ASP A 588 -20.62 18.04 -16.09
N ASN A 589 -19.87 17.02 -15.67
CA ASN A 589 -19.41 16.82 -14.31
C ASN A 589 -17.90 17.03 -14.21
N ALA A 590 -17.45 17.72 -13.17
CA ALA A 590 -16.04 17.85 -12.81
C ALA A 590 -15.88 17.88 -11.28
N TYR A 591 -15.09 16.95 -10.76
CA TYR A 591 -14.70 16.85 -9.37
C TYR A 591 -13.21 16.50 -9.29
N ASN A 592 -12.49 17.06 -8.32
CA ASN A 592 -11.03 16.98 -8.24
C ASN A 592 -10.41 17.34 -9.61
N ASP A 593 -9.64 16.44 -10.21
CA ASP A 593 -9.05 16.55 -11.54
C ASP A 593 -9.75 15.71 -12.63
N VAL A 594 -10.89 15.11 -12.29
CA VAL A 594 -11.68 14.22 -13.17
C VAL A 594 -12.78 15.02 -13.86
N VAL A 595 -13.03 14.71 -15.13
CA VAL A 595 -14.10 15.32 -15.93
C VAL A 595 -14.89 14.25 -16.67
N SER A 596 -16.21 14.25 -16.52
CA SER A 596 -17.16 13.44 -17.29
C SER A 596 -18.01 14.38 -18.15
N LYS A 597 -18.05 14.16 -19.46
CA LYS A 597 -18.79 15.03 -20.40
C LYS A 597 -20.25 14.60 -20.54
N ASN A 598 -21.12 15.57 -20.79
CA ASN A 598 -22.53 15.33 -21.09
C ASN A 598 -22.73 14.56 -22.41
N PRO A 599 -23.54 13.49 -22.46
CA PRO A 599 -24.16 12.77 -21.33
C PRO A 599 -23.21 11.74 -20.71
N TRP A 600 -23.36 11.48 -19.41
CA TRP A 600 -22.61 10.44 -18.70
C TRP A 600 -23.51 9.59 -17.80
N GLN A 601 -23.11 8.35 -17.60
CA GLN A 601 -23.84 7.35 -16.81
C GLN A 601 -23.21 7.15 -15.43
N SER A 602 -24.00 6.63 -14.48
CA SER A 602 -23.61 6.51 -13.07
C SER A 602 -24.34 5.37 -12.38
N ALA A 603 -23.60 4.46 -11.75
CA ALA A 603 -24.16 3.41 -10.89
C ALA A 603 -24.96 4.00 -9.71
N PHE A 604 -24.48 5.10 -9.10
CA PHE A 604 -25.20 5.78 -8.03
C PHE A 604 -26.58 6.28 -8.48
N GLY A 605 -26.64 6.96 -9.64
CA GLY A 605 -27.91 7.38 -10.23
C GLY A 605 -28.83 6.21 -10.61
N GLN A 606 -28.25 5.13 -11.14
CA GLN A 606 -28.98 3.92 -11.52
C GLN A 606 -29.64 3.22 -10.32
N ASN A 607 -28.97 3.17 -9.16
CA ASN A 607 -29.53 2.52 -7.96
C ASN A 607 -30.86 3.11 -7.53
N TYR A 608 -30.97 4.45 -7.51
CA TYR A 608 -32.23 5.09 -7.18
C TYR A 608 -33.32 4.79 -8.22
N ILE A 609 -32.97 4.70 -9.50
CA ILE A 609 -33.92 4.26 -10.53
C ILE A 609 -34.40 2.83 -10.24
N ILE A 610 -33.49 1.91 -9.88
CA ILE A 610 -33.84 0.54 -9.47
C ILE A 610 -34.76 0.55 -8.25
N GLU A 611 -34.49 1.33 -7.20
CA GLU A 611 -35.37 1.46 -6.04
C GLU A 611 -36.77 2.00 -6.40
N ALA A 612 -36.84 2.98 -7.30
CA ALA A 612 -38.10 3.51 -7.81
C ALA A 612 -38.88 2.45 -8.60
N LEU A 613 -38.22 1.70 -9.49
CA LEU A 613 -38.83 0.63 -10.27
C LEU A 613 -39.28 -0.55 -9.38
N GLN A 614 -38.46 -0.98 -8.42
CA GLN A 614 -38.85 -1.94 -7.39
C GLN A 614 -40.09 -1.48 -6.62
N LYS A 615 -40.20 -0.19 -6.28
CA LYS A 615 -41.37 0.36 -5.60
C LYS A 615 -42.61 0.35 -6.50
N ALA A 616 -42.47 0.66 -7.78
CA ALA A 616 -43.56 0.57 -8.74
C ALA A 616 -44.06 -0.88 -8.93
N VAL A 617 -43.15 -1.85 -9.05
CA VAL A 617 -43.48 -3.28 -9.07
C VAL A 617 -44.24 -3.69 -7.80
N LYS A 618 -43.74 -3.32 -6.61
CA LYS A 618 -44.32 -3.73 -5.32
C LYS A 618 -45.66 -3.07 -5.00
N LYS A 619 -45.92 -1.84 -5.45
CA LYS A 619 -47.14 -1.07 -5.10
C LYS A 619 -48.16 -0.91 -6.23
N GLY A 620 -47.77 -1.23 -7.47
CA GLY A 620 -48.54 -0.93 -8.66
C GLY A 620 -48.49 0.55 -9.04
N LYS A 621 -48.56 0.82 -10.35
CA LYS A 621 -48.73 2.14 -10.93
C LYS A 621 -50.07 2.19 -11.68
N PRO A 622 -51.08 2.90 -11.17
CA PRO A 622 -52.32 3.09 -11.92
C PRO A 622 -52.01 3.78 -13.25
N ASN A 623 -52.62 3.30 -14.33
CA ASN A 623 -52.61 3.93 -15.67
C ASN A 623 -51.24 4.03 -16.38
N SER A 624 -50.33 3.07 -16.19
CA SER A 624 -49.16 2.92 -17.07
C SER A 624 -49.29 1.68 -17.96
N GLU A 625 -48.90 1.81 -19.23
CA GLU A 625 -48.78 0.70 -20.19
C GLU A 625 -47.41 0.00 -20.09
N VAL A 626 -46.48 0.52 -19.28
CA VAL A 626 -45.10 0.01 -19.16
C VAL A 626 -45.03 -1.18 -18.21
N ASN A 627 -44.38 -2.26 -18.68
CA ASN A 627 -44.03 -3.41 -17.85
C ASN A 627 -42.87 -3.06 -16.89
N TYR A 628 -43.21 -2.60 -15.68
CA TYR A 628 -42.23 -2.23 -14.66
C TYR A 628 -41.29 -3.36 -14.23
N GLN A 629 -41.69 -4.63 -14.34
CA GLN A 629 -40.82 -5.76 -14.01
C GLN A 629 -39.73 -5.94 -15.07
N GLU A 630 -40.08 -5.77 -16.34
CA GLU A 630 -39.14 -5.80 -17.46
C GLU A 630 -38.22 -4.58 -17.46
N LEU A 631 -38.76 -3.38 -17.20
CA LEU A 631 -37.95 -2.16 -17.09
C LEU A 631 -36.98 -2.22 -15.89
N LEU A 632 -37.39 -2.82 -14.77
CA LEU A 632 -36.51 -3.13 -13.63
C LEU A 632 -35.38 -4.08 -14.05
N GLN A 633 -35.69 -5.16 -14.76
CA GLN A 633 -34.66 -6.08 -15.23
C GLN A 633 -33.70 -5.40 -16.22
N GLN A 634 -34.21 -4.55 -17.11
CA GLN A 634 -33.38 -3.74 -18.01
C GLN A 634 -32.46 -2.77 -17.25
N ALA A 635 -32.96 -2.16 -16.18
CA ALA A 635 -32.14 -1.30 -15.31
C ALA A 635 -31.04 -2.07 -14.56
N VAL A 636 -31.35 -3.29 -14.10
CA VAL A 636 -30.38 -4.19 -13.44
C VAL A 636 -29.32 -4.71 -14.41
N ASN A 637 -29.73 -5.10 -15.62
CA ASN A 637 -28.84 -5.67 -16.64
C ASN A 637 -27.75 -4.70 -17.11
N ALA A 638 -27.93 -3.38 -16.96
CA ALA A 638 -26.91 -2.37 -17.29
C ALA A 638 -25.61 -2.51 -16.47
N TYR A 639 -25.65 -3.19 -15.31
CA TYR A 639 -24.45 -3.51 -14.54
C TYR A 639 -23.57 -4.61 -15.14
N ASN A 640 -24.09 -5.42 -16.07
CA ASN A 640 -23.29 -6.36 -16.87
C ASN A 640 -22.63 -5.69 -18.09
N VAL A 641 -22.92 -4.40 -18.34
CA VAL A 641 -22.33 -3.64 -19.44
C VAL A 641 -21.15 -2.83 -18.89
N PRO A 642 -19.94 -2.93 -19.49
CA PRO A 642 -18.80 -2.13 -19.08
C PRO A 642 -18.97 -0.63 -19.36
N VAL A 643 -18.32 0.24 -18.59
CA VAL A 643 -18.44 1.71 -18.71
C VAL A 643 -18.00 2.26 -20.08
N GLU A 644 -16.99 1.67 -20.72
CA GLU A 644 -16.53 2.03 -22.06
C GLU A 644 -17.57 1.72 -23.16
N ASN A 645 -18.51 0.81 -22.86
CA ASN A 645 -19.67 0.48 -23.71
C ASN A 645 -20.94 1.25 -23.29
N GLY A 646 -20.79 2.31 -22.48
CA GLY A 646 -21.91 3.08 -21.93
C GLY A 646 -22.62 2.41 -20.76
N GLY A 647 -22.07 1.33 -20.20
CA GLY A 647 -22.60 0.63 -19.03
C GLY A 647 -22.10 1.17 -17.69
N LEU A 648 -22.18 0.36 -16.64
CA LEU A 648 -22.04 0.81 -15.24
C LEU A 648 -20.93 0.11 -14.45
N SER A 649 -20.13 -0.76 -15.07
CA SER A 649 -19.12 -1.54 -14.37
C SER A 649 -17.73 -1.50 -14.99
N THR A 650 -16.74 -1.78 -14.14
CA THR A 650 -15.35 -2.07 -14.53
C THR A 650 -15.04 -3.50 -14.10
N GLN A 651 -14.44 -4.29 -14.98
CA GLN A 651 -14.02 -5.66 -14.67
C GLN A 651 -12.80 -5.65 -13.74
N ILE A 652 -12.90 -6.31 -12.58
CA ILE A 652 -11.76 -6.62 -11.70
C ILE A 652 -11.49 -8.11 -11.80
N GLY A 653 -10.24 -8.49 -12.11
CA GLY A 653 -9.90 -9.90 -12.30
C GLY A 653 -10.83 -10.58 -13.32
N GLN A 654 -11.33 -11.78 -13.00
CA GLN A 654 -12.20 -12.58 -13.89
C GLN A 654 -13.67 -12.63 -13.44
N ASP A 655 -13.88 -12.53 -12.13
CA ASP A 655 -15.10 -12.91 -11.43
C ASP A 655 -15.65 -11.77 -10.54
N ALA A 656 -15.10 -10.56 -10.65
CA ALA A 656 -15.51 -9.39 -9.90
C ALA A 656 -15.85 -8.19 -10.81
N LEU A 657 -16.86 -7.41 -10.42
CA LEU A 657 -17.24 -6.17 -11.09
C LEU A 657 -17.26 -5.03 -10.07
N PHE A 658 -16.47 -3.99 -10.33
CA PHE A 658 -16.67 -2.70 -9.65
C PHE A 658 -17.86 -1.98 -10.30
N PHE A 659 -18.61 -1.21 -9.52
CA PHE A 659 -19.76 -0.45 -10.03
C PHE A 659 -19.47 1.05 -9.94
N GLU A 660 -19.41 1.72 -11.09
CA GLU A 660 -18.77 3.03 -11.23
C GLU A 660 -19.75 4.20 -11.05
N GLU A 661 -19.42 5.13 -10.16
CA GLU A 661 -20.20 6.37 -10.01
C GLU A 661 -20.06 7.29 -11.22
N VAL A 662 -18.92 7.25 -11.91
CA VAL A 662 -18.59 8.04 -13.11
C VAL A 662 -17.90 7.16 -14.14
N PRO A 663 -18.06 7.39 -15.45
CA PRO A 663 -17.54 6.51 -16.50
C PRO A 663 -16.00 6.55 -16.66
N ASN A 664 -15.31 7.31 -15.82
CA ASN A 664 -13.86 7.50 -15.85
C ASN A 664 -13.08 6.39 -15.11
N SER A 665 -13.76 5.34 -14.62
CA SER A 665 -13.19 4.21 -13.86
C SER A 665 -12.32 4.63 -12.67
N THR A 666 -12.71 5.68 -11.94
CA THR A 666 -11.97 6.16 -10.76
C THR A 666 -12.26 5.34 -9.50
N HIS A 667 -13.19 4.39 -9.59
CA HIS A 667 -13.55 3.45 -8.53
C HIS A 667 -14.09 4.15 -7.28
N VAL A 668 -15.13 4.99 -7.43
CA VAL A 668 -15.80 5.66 -6.31
C VAL A 668 -16.55 4.64 -5.45
N LEU A 669 -16.22 4.56 -4.16
CA LEU A 669 -16.70 3.50 -3.27
C LEU A 669 -18.20 3.62 -2.93
N ASN A 670 -18.75 4.84 -2.85
CA ASN A 670 -20.16 5.09 -2.55
C ASN A 670 -21.10 4.30 -3.47
N ALA A 671 -20.94 4.51 -4.79
CA ALA A 671 -21.76 3.83 -5.79
C ALA A 671 -21.60 2.31 -5.70
N HIS A 672 -20.38 1.80 -5.54
CA HIS A 672 -20.13 0.37 -5.50
C HIS A 672 -20.73 -0.33 -4.29
N LEU A 673 -20.58 0.25 -3.09
CA LEU A 673 -21.22 -0.25 -1.87
C LEU A 673 -22.75 -0.23 -2.02
N PHE A 674 -23.32 0.89 -2.46
CA PHE A 674 -24.76 1.05 -2.59
C PHE A 674 -25.35 0.09 -3.66
N SER A 675 -24.72 -0.01 -4.83
CA SER A 675 -25.12 -0.95 -5.89
C SER A 675 -25.10 -2.38 -5.40
N THR A 676 -24.04 -2.79 -4.69
CA THR A 676 -23.92 -4.14 -4.15
C THR A 676 -25.06 -4.46 -3.17
N VAL A 677 -25.42 -3.53 -2.28
CA VAL A 677 -26.54 -3.68 -1.33
C VAL A 677 -27.91 -3.74 -2.03
N THR A 678 -28.15 -2.88 -3.04
CA THR A 678 -29.41 -2.86 -3.83
C THR A 678 -29.55 -4.10 -4.72
N LEU A 679 -28.43 -4.61 -5.25
CA LEU A 679 -28.41 -5.76 -6.15
C LEU A 679 -28.64 -7.10 -5.42
N LEU A 680 -28.36 -7.21 -4.12
CA LEU A 680 -28.72 -8.41 -3.32
C LEU A 680 -30.20 -8.79 -3.44
N ASP A 681 -31.08 -7.78 -3.55
CA ASP A 681 -32.53 -8.00 -3.68
C ASP A 681 -33.01 -8.11 -5.15
N SER A 682 -32.10 -7.99 -6.13
CA SER A 682 -32.43 -7.79 -7.56
C SER A 682 -31.68 -8.70 -8.55
N SER A 683 -30.44 -9.10 -8.27
CA SER A 683 -29.63 -10.01 -9.08
C SER A 683 -28.51 -10.61 -8.23
N ARG A 684 -28.64 -11.92 -7.96
CA ARG A 684 -27.66 -12.68 -7.17
C ARG A 684 -26.27 -12.65 -7.79
N ASP A 685 -26.15 -12.97 -9.08
CA ASP A 685 -24.89 -12.99 -9.83
C ASP A 685 -24.14 -11.65 -9.77
N LEU A 686 -24.84 -10.54 -9.99
CA LEU A 686 -24.23 -9.21 -9.90
C LEU A 686 -23.81 -8.86 -8.47
N SER A 687 -24.63 -9.20 -7.46
CA SER A 687 -24.26 -8.95 -6.06
C SER A 687 -23.08 -9.83 -5.60
N GLU A 688 -22.96 -11.07 -6.07
CA GLU A 688 -21.81 -11.94 -5.79
C GLU A 688 -20.52 -11.37 -6.44
N LYS A 689 -20.59 -10.88 -7.68
CA LYS A 689 -19.48 -10.17 -8.36
C LYS A 689 -19.08 -8.87 -7.65
N GLY A 690 -20.05 -8.13 -7.12
CA GLY A 690 -19.79 -6.90 -6.34
C GLY A 690 -19.17 -7.19 -4.97
N ILE A 691 -19.66 -8.21 -4.27
CA ILE A 691 -19.05 -8.70 -3.02
C ILE A 691 -17.61 -9.16 -3.25
N LYS A 692 -17.33 -9.86 -4.36
CA LYS A 692 -15.96 -10.28 -4.71
C LYS A 692 -15.04 -9.07 -4.94
N ALA A 693 -15.50 -8.06 -5.68
CA ALA A 693 -14.76 -6.81 -5.88
C ALA A 693 -14.41 -6.13 -4.54
N LEU A 694 -15.36 -6.02 -3.60
CA LEU A 694 -15.08 -5.49 -2.27
C LEU A 694 -14.07 -6.34 -1.48
N LYS A 695 -14.20 -7.67 -1.48
CA LYS A 695 -13.25 -8.56 -0.78
C LYS A 695 -11.82 -8.48 -1.29
N ASP A 696 -11.66 -8.17 -2.58
CA ASP A 696 -10.35 -8.01 -3.22
C ASP A 696 -9.76 -6.58 -3.03
N THR A 697 -10.60 -5.55 -2.89
CA THR A 697 -10.15 -4.14 -2.98
C THR A 697 -10.48 -3.21 -1.80
N LEU A 698 -11.33 -3.60 -0.84
CA LEU A 698 -11.78 -2.68 0.23
C LEU A 698 -10.63 -2.12 1.08
N TRP A 699 -9.56 -2.90 1.26
CA TRP A 699 -8.32 -2.48 1.93
C TRP A 699 -7.54 -1.36 1.20
N LEU A 700 -7.77 -1.15 -0.10
CA LEU A 700 -7.23 -0.01 -0.85
C LEU A 700 -7.97 1.30 -0.52
N PHE A 701 -9.13 1.21 0.13
CA PHE A 701 -9.90 2.36 0.59
C PHE A 701 -9.68 2.67 2.08
N ASP A 702 -8.97 1.85 2.84
CA ASP A 702 -8.67 2.10 4.25
C ASP A 702 -7.27 2.69 4.42
N ASN A 703 -7.16 3.88 5.02
CA ASN A 703 -5.86 4.50 5.30
C ASN A 703 -5.40 4.34 6.76
N GLY A 704 -6.17 3.63 7.60
CA GLY A 704 -5.91 3.40 9.02
C GLY A 704 -6.55 4.41 9.98
N TYR A 705 -7.23 5.45 9.47
CA TYR A 705 -7.98 6.41 10.29
C TYR A 705 -9.26 6.96 9.64
N TRP A 706 -9.49 6.68 8.35
CA TRP A 706 -10.62 7.13 7.54
C TRP A 706 -10.75 6.23 6.31
N SER A 707 -11.84 6.36 5.55
CA SER A 707 -11.95 5.75 4.22
C SER A 707 -11.65 6.74 3.09
N LYS A 708 -11.14 6.24 1.95
CA LYS A 708 -11.03 6.99 0.71
C LYS A 708 -12.38 7.03 -0.01
N TYR A 709 -12.65 8.15 -0.69
CA TYR A 709 -13.84 8.31 -1.56
C TYR A 709 -13.71 7.48 -2.85
N ASP A 710 -12.55 7.54 -3.50
CA ASP A 710 -12.22 6.89 -4.77
C ASP A 710 -10.75 6.45 -4.80
N GLN A 711 -10.31 5.79 -5.88
CA GLN A 711 -8.91 5.39 -6.06
C GLN A 711 -8.06 6.42 -6.82
N ASN A 712 -8.67 7.46 -7.38
CA ASN A 712 -7.96 8.56 -8.02
C ASN A 712 -7.06 9.30 -7.00
N PRO A 713 -5.72 9.29 -7.12
CA PRO A 713 -4.85 9.92 -6.14
C PRO A 713 -4.74 11.43 -6.37
N LYS A 714 -4.44 12.15 -5.30
CA LYS A 714 -3.80 13.47 -5.36
C LYS A 714 -2.42 13.34 -6.03
N LYS A 715 -2.15 14.17 -7.06
CA LYS A 715 -0.81 14.25 -7.67
C LYS A 715 0.11 15.23 -6.96
N GLU A 716 -0.46 16.07 -6.09
CA GLU A 716 0.25 16.95 -5.15
C GLU A 716 -0.24 16.71 -3.73
N PHE A 717 0.70 16.61 -2.80
CA PHE A 717 0.38 16.31 -1.41
C PHE A 717 1.31 17.09 -0.47
N LEU A 718 0.80 17.40 0.72
CA LEU A 718 1.54 18.12 1.74
C LEU A 718 2.00 17.13 2.81
N LEU A 719 3.31 17.01 2.98
CA LEU A 719 3.92 16.30 4.08
C LEU A 719 4.37 17.28 5.17
N GLN A 720 4.51 16.78 6.39
CA GLN A 720 5.12 17.44 7.52
C GLN A 720 6.26 16.57 8.06
N LEU A 721 7.44 17.16 8.31
CA LEU A 721 8.50 16.52 9.07
C LEU A 721 8.29 16.88 10.54
N ASP A 722 7.56 16.06 11.26
CA ASP A 722 7.08 16.36 12.61
C ASP A 722 8.07 16.00 13.72
N TRP A 723 8.06 16.77 14.82
CA TRP A 723 9.01 16.62 15.92
C TRP A 723 8.43 15.80 17.08
N VAL A 724 8.92 14.56 17.25
CA VAL A 724 8.47 13.64 18.32
C VAL A 724 9.35 13.77 19.57
N ASP A 725 10.67 13.64 19.42
CA ASP A 725 11.65 13.80 20.52
C ASP A 725 13.02 14.25 20.00
N GLY A 726 13.88 14.72 20.91
CA GLY A 726 15.25 15.14 20.59
C GLY A 726 15.49 16.63 20.80
N ASN A 727 16.77 17.02 20.70
CA ASN A 727 17.24 18.38 21.04
C ASN A 727 17.62 19.23 19.83
N LYS A 728 17.93 18.61 18.69
CA LYS A 728 18.31 19.25 17.42
C LYS A 728 17.83 18.37 16.26
N SER A 729 17.33 18.99 15.20
CA SER A 729 16.97 18.31 13.95
C SER A 729 18.21 17.80 13.21
N PRO A 730 18.06 16.76 12.36
CA PRO A 730 19.06 16.47 11.33
C PRO A 730 19.16 17.63 10.34
N ALA A 731 20.31 17.79 9.70
CA ALA A 731 20.46 18.70 8.57
C ALA A 731 19.90 18.03 7.32
N ILE A 732 18.85 18.59 6.73
CA ILE A 732 18.23 18.10 5.48
C ILE A 732 18.90 18.75 4.28
N ASP A 733 19.18 17.94 3.27
CA ASP A 733 19.99 18.29 2.10
C ASP A 733 19.20 18.07 0.81
N GLU A 734 18.65 16.88 0.61
CA GLU A 734 17.86 16.56 -0.59
C GLU A 734 16.64 15.72 -0.25
N ILE A 735 15.56 15.92 -1.01
CA ILE A 735 14.33 15.13 -0.92
C ILE A 735 13.94 14.69 -2.33
N TYR A 736 13.77 13.39 -2.52
CA TYR A 736 13.25 12.80 -3.75
C TYR A 736 11.91 12.12 -3.50
N ILE A 737 11.01 12.16 -4.49
CA ILE A 737 9.81 11.33 -4.56
C ILE A 737 9.96 10.47 -5.81
N GLU A 738 10.12 9.16 -5.65
CA GLU A 738 10.40 8.19 -6.71
C GLU A 738 9.16 7.33 -7.04
N ASN A 739 8.87 7.19 -8.33
CA ASN A 739 8.03 6.10 -8.84
C ASN A 739 8.92 4.87 -9.06
N VAL A 740 8.64 3.77 -8.35
CA VAL A 740 9.52 2.58 -8.36
C VAL A 740 9.49 1.83 -9.69
N GLU A 741 8.39 1.90 -10.46
CA GLU A 741 8.27 1.20 -11.74
C GLU A 741 9.09 1.90 -12.83
N THR A 742 8.98 3.22 -12.93
CA THR A 742 9.53 4.03 -14.03
C THR A 742 10.91 4.64 -13.73
N LYS A 743 11.35 4.61 -12.47
CA LYS A 743 12.55 5.31 -11.97
C LYS A 743 12.51 6.83 -12.18
N ALA A 744 11.34 7.41 -12.45
CA ALA A 744 11.17 8.85 -12.46
C ALA A 744 11.18 9.39 -11.02
N VAL A 745 11.80 10.56 -10.83
CA VAL A 745 11.83 11.26 -9.54
C VAL A 745 11.45 12.72 -9.69
N THR A 746 10.70 13.27 -8.73
CA THR A 746 10.73 14.71 -8.45
C THR A 746 11.75 14.97 -7.34
N HIS A 747 12.36 16.15 -7.33
CA HIS A 747 13.52 16.49 -6.49
C HIS A 747 13.38 17.87 -5.87
N ILE A 748 13.86 18.00 -4.62
CA ILE A 748 14.00 19.25 -3.89
C ILE A 748 15.43 19.31 -3.34
N ASP A 749 16.21 20.28 -3.83
CA ASP A 749 17.51 20.71 -3.30
C ASP A 749 17.26 21.69 -2.12
N VAL A 750 17.41 21.19 -0.89
CA VAL A 750 17.04 21.87 0.36
C VAL A 750 18.22 22.69 0.88
N GLY A 751 18.15 24.00 0.68
CA GLY A 751 19.28 24.92 0.87
C GLY A 751 19.59 25.74 -0.38
N SER A 752 19.04 25.36 -1.53
CA SER A 752 19.09 26.18 -2.76
C SER A 752 18.31 27.49 -2.62
N ASN A 753 18.62 28.46 -3.50
CA ASN A 753 17.92 29.75 -3.53
C ASN A 753 16.42 29.66 -3.93
N ASN A 754 15.97 28.50 -4.43
CA ASN A 754 14.62 28.30 -4.96
C ASN A 754 13.80 27.28 -4.15
N ASP A 755 14.33 26.73 -3.07
CA ASP A 755 13.73 25.65 -2.29
C ASP A 755 12.34 25.96 -1.70
N PHE A 756 12.02 27.24 -1.48
CA PHE A 756 10.67 27.73 -1.11
C PHE A 756 9.79 28.18 -2.30
N ASN A 757 10.36 28.33 -3.50
CA ASN A 757 9.71 28.97 -4.66
C ASN A 757 9.51 28.01 -5.85
N SER A 758 10.06 26.80 -5.79
CA SER A 758 9.95 25.77 -6.81
C SER A 758 8.65 24.94 -6.71
N HIS A 759 8.54 23.94 -7.57
CA HIS A 759 7.54 22.88 -7.48
C HIS A 759 8.17 21.56 -7.95
N PRO A 760 8.31 20.52 -7.09
CA PRO A 760 8.02 20.51 -5.64
C PRO A 760 8.90 21.48 -4.83
N ARG A 761 8.61 21.66 -3.54
CA ARG A 761 9.32 22.62 -2.65
C ARG A 761 9.17 22.31 -1.16
N ILE A 762 9.99 22.93 -0.31
CA ILE A 762 9.70 23.06 1.12
C ILE A 762 8.76 24.24 1.40
N SER A 763 8.11 24.24 2.57
CA SER A 763 7.21 25.30 3.03
C SER A 763 7.13 25.32 4.57
N GLY A 764 6.60 26.40 5.13
CA GLY A 764 6.44 26.59 6.57
C GLY A 764 7.55 27.44 7.22
N THR A 765 7.27 27.96 8.41
CA THR A 765 8.08 28.99 9.10
C THR A 765 9.19 28.44 9.97
N ASP A 766 9.19 27.14 10.28
CA ASP A 766 10.07 26.58 11.31
C ASP A 766 11.39 26.02 10.74
N TRP A 767 11.54 26.00 9.40
CA TRP A 767 12.80 25.78 8.70
C TRP A 767 13.85 26.85 9.04
N SER A 768 15.13 26.46 9.10
CA SER A 768 16.24 27.39 9.38
C SER A 768 16.67 28.18 8.14
N GLU A 769 17.51 29.19 8.37
CA GLU A 769 18.39 29.75 7.34
C GLU A 769 19.29 28.64 6.75
N VAL A 770 19.82 28.86 5.55
CA VAL A 770 20.75 27.93 4.88
C VAL A 770 22.07 27.87 5.64
N VAL A 771 22.59 26.67 5.87
CA VAL A 771 23.88 26.42 6.50
C VAL A 771 24.76 25.63 5.52
N ASN A 772 26.07 25.89 5.49
CA ASN A 772 27.00 25.00 4.81
C ASN A 772 27.53 23.93 5.78
N VAL A 773 27.40 22.66 5.42
CA VAL A 773 27.86 21.51 6.20
C VAL A 773 28.57 20.55 5.27
N ASP A 774 29.84 20.27 5.54
CA ASP A 774 30.72 19.41 4.72
C ASP A 774 30.78 19.81 3.23
N GLY A 775 30.56 21.09 2.91
CA GLY A 775 30.50 21.61 1.55
C GLY A 775 29.09 21.65 0.94
N LYS A 776 28.12 20.92 1.50
CA LYS A 776 26.71 20.92 1.08
C LYS A 776 25.93 22.10 1.69
N THR A 777 24.98 22.65 0.95
CA THR A 777 24.01 23.63 1.46
C THR A 777 22.80 22.91 2.01
N VAL A 778 22.50 23.08 3.29
CA VAL A 778 21.45 22.35 4.01
C VAL A 778 20.55 23.27 4.82
N ARG A 779 19.41 22.74 5.28
CA ARG A 779 18.60 23.37 6.34
C ARG A 779 18.37 22.43 7.51
N TYR A 780 18.34 23.02 8.69
CA TYR A 780 17.75 22.44 9.89
C TYR A 780 16.28 22.89 9.98
N PHE A 781 15.57 22.37 10.97
CA PHE A 781 14.25 22.86 11.35
C PHE A 781 14.11 22.95 12.88
N ASN A 782 13.22 23.81 13.36
CA ASN A 782 13.00 24.09 14.77
C ASN A 782 11.77 23.33 15.29
N ASN A 783 11.78 22.94 16.56
CA ASN A 783 10.57 22.38 17.19
C ASN A 783 9.50 23.45 17.43
N GLY A 784 8.66 23.70 16.43
CA GLY A 784 7.50 24.61 16.50
C GLY A 784 6.61 24.43 17.74
N TYR A 785 6.42 23.21 18.26
CA TYR A 785 5.57 22.97 19.43
C TYR A 785 6.05 23.66 20.72
N LEU A 786 7.35 23.96 20.82
CA LEU A 786 7.94 24.70 21.95
C LEU A 786 7.53 26.17 21.95
N TYR A 787 7.24 26.73 20.76
CA TYR A 787 7.02 28.16 20.55
C TYR A 787 5.53 28.47 20.28
N ASN A 788 4.84 27.59 19.56
CA ASN A 788 3.45 27.75 19.17
C ASN A 788 2.53 26.93 20.10
N LYS A 789 1.90 27.61 21.06
CA LYS A 789 0.87 27.01 21.93
C LYS A 789 -0.37 26.60 21.12
N GLU A 790 -0.76 27.44 20.18
CA GLU A 790 -1.87 27.24 19.24
C GLU A 790 -1.36 27.25 17.78
N PRO A 791 -2.10 26.70 16.82
CA PRO A 791 -1.76 26.81 15.40
C PRO A 791 -1.60 28.27 14.95
N ILE A 792 -0.54 28.56 14.19
CA ILE A 792 -0.36 29.90 13.60
C ILE A 792 -1.37 30.13 12.46
N LYS A 793 -1.66 31.39 12.14
CA LYS A 793 -2.62 31.73 11.07
C LYS A 793 -2.19 31.12 9.73
N ASN A 794 -3.07 30.30 9.15
CA ASN A 794 -2.84 29.52 7.92
C ASN A 794 -1.70 28.48 8.04
N GLY A 795 -1.37 28.04 9.25
CA GLY A 795 -0.35 27.03 9.54
C GLY A 795 -0.81 26.06 10.64
N HIS A 796 0.14 25.31 11.17
CA HIS A 796 -0.03 24.34 12.26
C HIS A 796 0.73 24.85 13.52
N ARG A 797 0.79 24.06 14.60
CA ARG A 797 1.73 24.33 15.72
C ARG A 797 3.18 24.05 15.33
N HIS A 798 3.40 23.13 14.39
CA HIS A 798 4.71 22.77 13.84
C HIS A 798 4.69 22.93 12.32
N ASN A 799 5.52 23.82 11.78
CA ASN A 799 5.45 24.35 10.42
C ASN A 799 6.70 24.00 9.62
N VAL A 800 6.94 22.69 9.47
CA VAL A 800 8.04 22.12 8.69
C VAL A 800 7.42 21.23 7.62
N PHE A 801 7.09 21.82 6.47
CA PHE A 801 6.31 21.16 5.42
C PHE A 801 7.12 20.89 4.16
N ILE A 802 6.70 19.86 3.43
CA ILE A 802 7.17 19.52 2.08
C ILE A 802 5.94 19.48 1.17
N VAL A 803 5.95 20.27 0.10
CA VAL A 803 4.96 20.23 -0.98
C VAL A 803 5.47 19.24 -2.01
N GLY A 804 5.04 17.98 -1.87
CA GLY A 804 5.40 16.88 -2.75
C GLY A 804 4.57 16.84 -4.02
N ALA A 805 5.16 16.30 -5.08
CA ALA A 805 4.50 16.05 -6.36
C ALA A 805 4.91 14.67 -6.89
N LEU A 806 3.95 13.92 -7.42
CA LEU A 806 4.24 12.65 -8.11
C LEU A 806 5.02 12.93 -9.42
N PRO A 807 6.00 12.10 -9.81
CA PRO A 807 6.79 12.31 -11.03
C PRO A 807 5.94 12.20 -12.31
N GLU A 808 5.00 11.27 -12.35
CA GLU A 808 3.98 11.15 -13.37
C GLU A 808 2.60 11.61 -12.88
N LYS A 809 1.81 12.13 -13.82
CA LYS A 809 0.41 12.57 -13.61
C LYS A 809 -0.65 11.71 -14.28
N PRO A 810 -0.49 11.23 -15.53
CA PRO A 810 -1.43 10.26 -16.08
C PRO A 810 -1.25 8.93 -15.36
N ILE A 811 -2.37 8.30 -15.01
CA ILE A 811 -2.44 7.00 -14.35
C ILE A 811 -3.45 6.19 -15.17
N ASP A 812 -3.01 5.05 -15.72
CA ASP A 812 -3.80 4.28 -16.68
C ASP A 812 -4.92 3.46 -16.00
N ASN A 813 -4.64 2.96 -14.78
CA ASN A 813 -5.57 2.18 -13.96
C ASN A 813 -5.38 2.56 -12.48
N TYR A 814 -6.44 2.97 -11.79
CA TYR A 814 -6.35 3.45 -10.41
C TYR A 814 -6.23 2.32 -9.37
N PHE A 815 -6.60 1.08 -9.70
CA PHE A 815 -6.32 -0.09 -8.84
C PHE A 815 -4.87 -0.60 -8.95
N ASP A 816 -4.15 -0.28 -10.03
CA ASP A 816 -2.72 -0.62 -10.23
C ASP A 816 -1.80 0.60 -9.97
N LEU A 817 -2.18 1.51 -9.05
CA LEU A 817 -1.32 2.64 -8.70
C LEU A 817 -0.04 2.15 -7.98
N PRO A 818 1.17 2.45 -8.47
CA PRO A 818 2.40 1.98 -7.82
C PRO A 818 2.65 2.66 -6.47
N ILE A 819 3.36 1.95 -5.59
CA ILE A 819 3.95 2.56 -4.41
C ILE A 819 4.99 3.60 -4.83
N HIS A 820 5.12 4.66 -4.05
CA HIS A 820 6.14 5.69 -4.25
C HIS A 820 7.11 5.70 -3.06
N ARG A 821 8.38 6.03 -3.29
CA ARG A 821 9.37 6.19 -2.21
C ARG A 821 9.68 7.65 -1.98
N ILE A 822 9.71 8.08 -0.71
CA ILE A 822 10.34 9.34 -0.31
C ILE A 822 11.75 9.00 0.13
N ILE A 823 12.75 9.65 -0.47
CA ILE A 823 14.16 9.53 -0.05
C ILE A 823 14.57 10.89 0.51
N ILE A 824 14.84 10.95 1.80
CA ILE A 824 15.34 12.15 2.48
C ILE A 824 16.82 11.91 2.80
N LYS A 825 17.70 12.71 2.18
CA LYS A 825 19.14 12.72 2.48
C LYS A 825 19.41 13.73 3.59
N TYR A 826 20.10 13.28 4.64
CA TYR A 826 20.32 14.08 5.82
C TYR A 826 21.63 13.76 6.55
N LYS A 827 22.09 14.69 7.39
CA LYS A 827 23.19 14.47 8.33
C LYS A 827 22.66 14.25 9.75
N ASP A 828 23.03 13.11 10.34
CA ASP A 828 22.61 12.66 11.66
C ASP A 828 23.46 13.29 12.78
N GLU A 829 23.16 14.54 13.14
CA GLU A 829 24.00 15.29 14.07
C GLU A 829 23.62 15.17 15.55
N SER A 830 22.42 14.71 15.89
CA SER A 830 22.02 14.51 17.29
C SER A 830 20.93 13.45 17.43
N LYS A 831 20.87 12.78 18.60
CA LYS A 831 19.80 11.83 18.91
C LYS A 831 18.44 12.51 18.96
N GLY A 832 17.46 11.90 18.29
CA GLY A 832 16.09 12.41 18.17
C GLY A 832 15.19 11.46 17.37
N GLN A 833 13.91 11.82 17.28
CA GLN A 833 12.87 11.07 16.60
C GLN A 833 11.93 12.05 15.88
N PHE A 834 11.76 11.83 14.57
CA PHE A 834 11.00 12.70 13.69
C PHE A 834 10.02 11.86 12.86
N ALA A 835 8.75 12.23 12.82
CA ALA A 835 7.72 11.49 12.10
C ALA A 835 7.37 12.19 10.79
N VAL A 836 7.39 11.48 9.67
CA VAL A 836 6.84 11.99 8.42
C VAL A 836 5.34 11.77 8.43
N LYS A 837 4.60 12.87 8.35
CA LYS A 837 3.13 12.89 8.32
C LYS A 837 2.64 13.41 6.98
N ILE A 838 1.44 13.01 6.57
CA ILE A 838 0.73 13.50 5.39
C ILE A 838 -0.54 14.23 5.82
N GLN A 839 -0.96 15.25 5.06
CA GLN A 839 -2.20 15.99 5.34
C GLN A 839 -3.40 15.02 5.42
N SER A 840 -4.14 15.08 6.51
CA SER A 840 -5.27 14.18 6.77
C SER A 840 -6.42 14.42 5.78
N ILE A 841 -7.07 13.33 5.33
CA ILE A 841 -8.14 13.40 4.31
C ILE A 841 -9.54 13.61 4.89
N ASN A 842 -9.71 13.50 6.21
CA ASN A 842 -10.95 13.79 6.93
C ASN A 842 -11.14 15.28 7.25
N GLU A 843 -10.09 16.10 7.11
CA GLU A 843 -10.09 17.52 7.47
C GLU A 843 -9.70 18.42 6.28
N GLY A 844 -10.70 19.05 5.66
CA GLY A 844 -10.50 19.90 4.48
C GLY A 844 -10.32 21.39 4.81
N ASN A 845 -10.68 21.82 6.01
CA ASN A 845 -10.67 23.24 6.43
C ASN A 845 -9.48 23.61 7.32
N TYR A 846 -8.73 22.61 7.81
CA TYR A 846 -7.61 22.76 8.74
C TYR A 846 -6.38 22.01 8.23
N LEU A 847 -5.19 22.42 8.69
CA LEU A 847 -3.93 21.74 8.40
C LEU A 847 -3.64 20.69 9.47
N GLU A 848 -4.44 19.61 9.45
CA GLU A 848 -4.23 18.42 10.25
C GLU A 848 -3.38 17.39 9.50
N PHE A 849 -2.60 16.60 10.25
CA PHE A 849 -1.60 15.68 9.71
C PHE A 849 -1.63 14.32 10.41
N THR A 850 -1.49 13.26 9.62
CA THR A 850 -1.46 11.86 10.07
C THR A 850 -0.12 11.21 9.72
N PRO A 851 0.54 10.45 10.63
CA PRO A 851 1.76 9.70 10.31
C PRO A 851 1.55 8.67 9.20
N ILE A 852 2.50 8.58 8.26
CA ILE A 852 2.54 7.49 7.27
C ILE A 852 3.07 6.20 7.90
N GLN A 853 2.73 5.03 7.33
CA GLN A 853 3.22 3.75 7.85
C GLN A 853 4.75 3.67 7.77
N ASN A 854 5.37 3.20 8.86
CA ASN A 854 6.83 3.25 9.11
C ASN A 854 7.48 4.64 8.91
N GLY A 855 6.73 5.73 9.06
CA GLY A 855 7.19 7.11 8.79
C GLY A 855 8.21 7.71 9.78
N VAL A 856 8.72 6.95 10.74
CA VAL A 856 9.54 7.48 11.85
C VAL A 856 11.04 7.38 11.57
N ILE A 857 11.66 8.54 11.37
CA ILE A 857 13.12 8.72 11.26
C ILE A 857 13.72 8.81 12.66
N ARG A 858 14.64 7.89 12.98
CA ARG A 858 15.40 7.89 14.24
C ARG A 858 16.84 8.28 13.99
N THR A 859 17.30 9.31 14.69
CA THR A 859 18.66 9.83 14.59
C THR A 859 19.47 9.40 15.82
N THR A 860 20.76 9.11 15.65
CA THR A 860 21.66 8.61 16.71
C THR A 860 22.66 9.64 17.20
N GLY A 861 22.93 10.68 16.40
CA GLY A 861 23.98 11.67 16.63
C GLY A 861 25.39 11.20 16.27
N ASP A 862 25.53 10.28 15.30
CA ASP A 862 26.85 9.76 14.89
C ASP A 862 27.61 10.65 13.90
N GLY A 863 27.01 11.78 13.48
CA GLY A 863 27.59 12.78 12.59
C GLY A 863 27.64 12.38 11.12
N LYS A 864 27.06 11.24 10.73
CA LYS A 864 27.15 10.70 9.36
C LYS A 864 26.03 11.20 8.46
N TRP A 865 26.30 11.20 7.16
CA TRP A 865 25.30 11.30 6.11
C TRP A 865 24.53 9.98 5.99
N LYS A 866 23.20 10.08 5.91
CA LYS A 866 22.25 8.96 5.90
C LYS A 866 21.08 9.26 4.96
N GLU A 867 20.36 8.21 4.61
CA GLU A 867 19.15 8.27 3.80
C GLU A 867 18.00 7.65 4.60
N ALA A 868 16.88 8.37 4.70
CA ALA A 868 15.61 7.79 5.15
C ALA A 868 14.79 7.46 3.90
N VAL A 869 14.51 6.17 3.69
CA VAL A 869 13.67 5.67 2.59
C VAL A 869 12.32 5.28 3.18
N LEU A 870 11.28 6.02 2.84
CA LEU A 870 9.92 5.87 3.35
C LEU A 870 8.97 5.53 2.19
N THR A 871 7.88 4.81 2.47
CA THR A 871 6.90 4.43 1.44
C THR A 871 5.64 5.30 1.54
N ILE A 872 5.20 5.85 0.42
CA ILE A 872 3.84 6.36 0.22
C ILE A 872 3.05 5.25 -0.48
N ARG A 873 1.97 4.80 0.13
CA ARG A 873 1.08 3.78 -0.42
C ARG A 873 -0.06 4.45 -1.21
N PRO A 874 -0.74 3.75 -2.13
CA PRO A 874 -1.97 4.24 -2.78
C PRO A 874 -3.06 4.71 -1.81
N GLN A 875 -3.13 4.13 -0.60
CA GLN A 875 -4.02 4.53 0.49
C GLN A 875 -3.74 5.94 1.01
N ASP A 876 -2.49 6.39 0.97
CA ASP A 876 -2.06 7.65 1.59
C ASP A 876 -2.38 8.87 0.71
N LEU A 877 -2.66 8.65 -0.59
CA LEU A 877 -2.84 9.69 -1.61
C LEU A 877 -4.30 10.13 -1.84
N GLY A 878 -5.22 9.87 -0.90
CA GLY A 878 -6.64 10.18 -1.06
C GLY A 878 -6.99 11.68 -1.15
N TRP A 879 -8.07 11.99 -1.86
CA TRP A 879 -8.74 13.32 -1.79
C TRP A 879 -9.50 13.52 -0.48
N PHE A 880 -9.82 14.77 -0.15
CA PHE A 880 -10.63 15.08 1.04
C PHE A 880 -12.01 14.40 0.96
N MET A 881 -12.41 13.74 2.05
CA MET A 881 -13.72 13.09 2.17
C MET A 881 -14.39 13.49 3.49
N GLY A 882 -15.52 14.20 3.40
CA GLY A 882 -16.26 14.66 4.57
C GLY A 882 -16.97 13.56 5.38
N PRO A 883 -17.38 13.85 6.63
CA PRO A 883 -17.96 12.87 7.56
C PRO A 883 -19.28 12.26 7.09
N ASP A 884 -20.07 12.95 6.26
CA ASP A 884 -21.32 12.40 5.71
C ASP A 884 -21.07 11.23 4.75
N TYR A 885 -19.97 11.25 3.98
CA TYR A 885 -19.57 10.14 3.11
C TYR A 885 -19.00 8.97 3.93
N GLN A 886 -18.17 9.22 4.94
CA GLN A 886 -17.69 8.19 5.87
C GLN A 886 -18.89 7.49 6.55
N LYS A 887 -19.89 8.27 6.98
CA LYS A 887 -21.14 7.75 7.55
C LYS A 887 -21.93 6.93 6.55
N PHE A 888 -22.01 7.35 5.28
CA PHE A 888 -22.67 6.57 4.24
C PHE A 888 -21.96 5.23 3.98
N HIS A 889 -20.62 5.23 3.84
CA HIS A 889 -19.83 4.00 3.73
C HIS A 889 -20.10 3.03 4.90
N VAL A 890 -20.05 3.54 6.14
CA VAL A 890 -20.39 2.76 7.35
C VAL A 890 -21.79 2.16 7.26
N GLN A 891 -22.81 2.94 6.87
CA GLN A 891 -24.18 2.46 6.77
C GLN A 891 -24.36 1.37 5.69
N GLN A 892 -23.71 1.51 4.53
CA GLN A 892 -23.77 0.48 3.50
C GLN A 892 -23.04 -0.80 3.93
N LEU A 893 -21.89 -0.69 4.60
CA LEU A 893 -21.17 -1.85 5.15
C LEU A 893 -21.97 -2.56 6.26
N GLN A 894 -22.67 -1.82 7.11
CA GLN A 894 -23.58 -2.38 8.13
C GLN A 894 -24.73 -3.16 7.50
N GLU A 895 -25.42 -2.60 6.50
CA GLU A 895 -26.49 -3.32 5.80
C GLU A 895 -25.96 -4.49 4.97
N LEU A 896 -24.78 -4.38 4.36
CA LEU A 896 -24.13 -5.47 3.62
C LEU A 896 -23.77 -6.63 4.56
N GLY A 897 -23.06 -6.37 5.65
CA GLY A 897 -22.69 -7.39 6.66
C GLY A 897 -23.92 -8.06 7.28
N LYS A 898 -24.97 -7.29 7.59
CA LYS A 898 -26.25 -7.80 8.10
C LYS A 898 -27.03 -8.65 7.08
N LYS A 899 -27.08 -8.26 5.80
CA LYS A 899 -27.78 -9.00 4.74
C LYS A 899 -27.04 -10.27 4.32
N THR A 900 -25.71 -10.27 4.38
CA THR A 900 -24.84 -11.40 3.98
C THR A 900 -24.46 -12.31 5.14
N ASN A 901 -24.58 -11.85 6.38
CA ASN A 901 -24.02 -12.48 7.58
C ASN A 901 -22.49 -12.70 7.47
N ASP A 902 -21.80 -11.74 6.86
CA ASP A 902 -20.35 -11.77 6.64
C ASP A 902 -19.64 -10.89 7.68
N TRP A 903 -18.71 -11.49 8.43
CA TRP A 903 -17.94 -10.81 9.46
C TRP A 903 -17.01 -9.74 8.88
N PHE A 904 -16.55 -9.89 7.64
CA PHE A 904 -15.59 -8.98 7.01
C PHE A 904 -16.17 -7.57 6.88
N PHE A 905 -17.39 -7.47 6.34
CA PHE A 905 -18.09 -6.19 6.22
C PHE A 905 -18.53 -5.62 7.58
N THR A 906 -18.83 -6.50 8.54
CA THR A 906 -19.20 -6.12 9.91
C THR A 906 -18.02 -5.48 10.65
N GLN A 907 -16.84 -6.11 10.65
CA GLN A 907 -15.61 -5.55 11.22
C GLN A 907 -15.17 -4.26 10.51
N TYR A 908 -15.28 -4.17 9.18
CA TYR A 908 -15.02 -2.92 8.46
C TYR A 908 -15.97 -1.80 8.88
N ALA A 909 -17.26 -2.08 9.03
CA ALA A 909 -18.24 -1.14 9.54
C ALA A 909 -17.92 -0.67 10.98
N GLU A 910 -17.53 -1.58 11.87
CA GLU A 910 -17.14 -1.26 13.25
C GLU A 910 -15.90 -0.36 13.31
N LYS A 911 -14.83 -0.75 12.59
CA LYS A 911 -13.58 0.01 12.48
C LYS A 911 -13.83 1.42 11.92
N TRP A 912 -14.59 1.53 10.83
CA TRP A 912 -14.90 2.82 10.21
C TRP A 912 -15.90 3.67 11.01
N SER A 913 -16.73 3.03 11.84
CA SER A 913 -17.57 3.72 12.84
C SER A 913 -16.72 4.32 13.95
N TYR A 914 -15.72 3.59 14.46
CA TYR A 914 -14.77 4.09 15.46
C TYR A 914 -14.01 5.32 14.93
N TYR A 915 -13.52 5.26 13.70
CA TYR A 915 -12.87 6.36 13.01
C TYR A 915 -13.74 7.63 12.89
N LEU A 916 -15.00 7.44 12.46
CA LEU A 916 -16.00 8.51 12.38
C LEU A 916 -16.26 9.13 13.75
N ASN A 917 -16.49 8.31 14.76
CA ASN A 917 -16.79 8.76 16.12
C ASN A 917 -15.60 9.50 16.76
N ASN A 918 -14.36 9.07 16.55
CA ASN A 918 -13.18 9.79 17.04
C ASN A 918 -13.06 11.18 16.39
N THR A 919 -13.16 11.25 15.06
CA THR A 919 -13.08 12.52 14.31
C THR A 919 -14.18 13.50 14.77
N LEU A 920 -15.43 13.04 14.88
CA LEU A 920 -16.56 13.87 15.36
C LEU A 920 -16.41 14.35 16.82
N ASN A 921 -15.54 13.70 17.62
CA ASN A 921 -15.22 14.09 18.99
C ASN A 921 -13.87 14.84 19.11
N GLY A 922 -13.23 15.22 18.00
CA GLY A 922 -11.94 15.91 18.00
C GLY A 922 -10.78 15.05 18.49
N LYS A 923 -10.82 13.73 18.24
CA LYS A 923 -9.79 12.76 18.62
C LYS A 923 -9.17 12.13 17.36
N SER A 924 -7.86 11.89 17.41
CA SER A 924 -7.19 11.05 16.41
C SER A 924 -7.57 9.58 16.59
N SER A 925 -7.76 8.86 15.48
CA SER A 925 -7.87 7.40 15.46
C SER A 925 -6.51 6.70 15.59
N ILE A 926 -5.43 7.37 15.18
CA ILE A 926 -4.05 6.84 15.28
C ILE A 926 -3.42 7.42 16.54
N ILE A 927 -2.95 6.52 17.41
CA ILE A 927 -2.36 6.89 18.70
C ILE A 927 -0.86 7.11 18.53
N GLU A 928 -0.42 8.34 18.75
CA GLU A 928 0.98 8.74 18.61
C GLU A 928 1.73 8.81 19.96
N GLU A 929 3.06 8.73 19.90
CA GLU A 929 3.93 8.94 21.05
C GLU A 929 4.02 10.44 21.41
N ASN A 930 3.33 10.85 22.48
CA ASN A 930 3.47 12.20 23.02
C ASN A 930 4.64 12.31 24.00
N SER A 931 5.86 12.46 23.47
CA SER A 931 7.08 12.79 24.22
C SER A 931 7.48 14.26 24.16
N GLN A 932 6.55 15.16 23.80
CA GLN A 932 6.78 16.60 23.67
C GLN A 932 7.40 17.18 24.95
N SER A 933 8.69 17.50 24.88
CA SER A 933 9.41 18.14 25.98
C SER A 933 8.89 19.56 26.14
N GLN A 934 8.58 19.99 27.37
CA GLN A 934 8.07 21.34 27.62
C GLN A 934 9.22 22.33 27.84
N LEU A 935 8.99 23.58 27.43
CA LEU A 935 9.82 24.69 27.86
C LEU A 935 9.45 25.10 29.29
N VAL A 936 10.44 25.09 30.17
CA VAL A 936 10.33 25.64 31.53
C VAL A 936 10.85 27.07 31.51
N ASP A 937 10.09 27.98 32.11
CA ASP A 937 10.58 29.32 32.42
C ASP A 937 11.60 29.23 33.56
N ILE A 938 12.86 29.55 33.24
CA ILE A 938 13.98 29.52 34.19
C ILE A 938 14.34 30.90 34.71
N THR A 939 13.58 31.95 34.36
CA THR A 939 13.92 33.37 34.64
C THR A 939 14.13 33.65 36.13
N GLY A 940 13.35 33.02 37.01
CA GLY A 940 13.55 33.11 38.47
C GLY A 940 14.89 32.55 38.99
N ASN A 941 15.63 31.81 38.15
CA ASN A 941 16.97 31.27 38.44
C ASN A 941 18.09 32.05 37.71
N VAL A 942 17.81 33.30 37.34
CA VAL A 942 18.69 34.20 36.59
C VAL A 942 18.85 35.52 37.35
N LYS A 943 20.04 36.11 37.33
CA LYS A 943 20.37 37.39 38.01
C LYS A 943 21.14 38.31 37.09
N VAL A 944 20.92 39.62 37.16
CA VAL A 944 21.69 40.58 36.36
C VAL A 944 23.09 40.75 36.97
N SER A 945 24.12 40.26 36.28
CA SER A 945 25.52 40.35 36.73
C SER A 945 26.19 41.66 36.33
N SER A 946 25.74 42.30 35.24
CA SER A 946 26.23 43.61 34.79
C SER A 946 25.29 44.24 33.77
N SER A 947 25.26 45.57 33.68
CA SER A 947 24.56 46.30 32.63
C SER A 947 25.17 47.68 32.37
N SER A 948 24.77 48.30 31.26
CA SER A 948 24.90 49.75 31.07
C SER A 948 24.02 50.51 32.08
N LYS A 949 24.35 51.78 32.36
CA LYS A 949 23.67 52.57 33.40
C LYS A 949 22.17 52.73 33.13
N THR A 950 21.37 52.59 34.18
CA THR A 950 19.92 52.83 34.18
C THR A 950 19.54 54.04 35.03
N TYR A 951 18.30 54.51 34.90
CA TYR A 951 17.74 55.51 35.81
C TYR A 951 17.53 54.91 37.22
N PRO A 952 17.59 55.73 38.29
CA PRO A 952 17.31 55.26 39.65
C PRO A 952 15.95 54.56 39.73
N LYS A 953 15.92 53.37 40.33
CA LYS A 953 14.75 52.46 40.45
C LYS A 953 14.26 51.79 39.16
N HIS A 954 14.96 51.94 38.04
CA HIS A 954 14.61 51.28 36.77
C HIS A 954 15.71 50.32 36.31
N GLY A 955 16.10 49.39 37.20
CA GLY A 955 17.14 48.38 36.91
C GLY A 955 16.70 47.36 35.87
N VAL A 956 17.60 46.46 35.45
CA VAL A 956 17.21 45.36 34.54
C VAL A 956 16.46 44.25 35.28
N GLU A 957 16.66 44.15 36.60
CA GLU A 957 15.98 43.19 37.49
C GLU A 957 14.44 43.33 37.43
N ASN A 958 13.96 44.57 37.25
CA ASN A 958 12.58 44.99 36.98
C ASN A 958 11.91 44.35 35.73
N ALA A 959 12.63 43.49 34.99
CA ALA A 959 12.09 42.77 33.85
C ALA A 959 12.16 41.25 34.04
N LEU A 960 12.50 40.75 35.24
CA LEU A 960 12.69 39.31 35.51
C LEU A 960 11.58 38.67 36.37
N ASP A 961 10.63 39.44 36.87
CA ASP A 961 9.57 38.97 37.79
C ASP A 961 8.27 38.50 37.10
N ASN A 962 8.19 38.65 35.77
CA ASN A 962 7.07 38.29 34.91
C ASN A 962 5.79 39.16 35.04
N ASP A 963 5.78 40.28 35.77
CA ASP A 963 4.73 41.30 35.56
C ASP A 963 5.16 42.24 34.41
N LEU A 964 4.22 42.54 33.51
CA LEU A 964 4.48 43.40 32.34
C LEU A 964 3.83 44.79 32.48
N ASN A 965 3.11 45.02 33.58
CA ASN A 965 2.18 46.14 33.74
C ASN A 965 2.58 47.15 34.83
N ASP A 966 3.50 46.81 35.72
CA ASP A 966 3.91 47.65 36.84
C ASP A 966 5.16 48.50 36.51
N ASP A 967 6.37 47.97 36.70
CA ASP A 967 7.61 48.70 36.45
C ASP A 967 8.40 48.15 35.24
N TYR A 968 9.61 48.66 35.01
CA TYR A 968 10.40 48.36 33.81
C TYR A 968 11.84 48.84 33.93
N GLY A 969 12.73 48.13 33.23
CA GLY A 969 14.12 48.54 33.05
C GLY A 969 14.25 49.69 32.06
N ALA A 970 14.84 50.79 32.52
CA ALA A 970 15.00 52.02 31.75
C ALA A 970 16.45 52.48 31.77
N PHE A 971 17.13 52.28 30.65
CA PHE A 971 18.52 52.67 30.49
C PHE A 971 18.64 54.19 30.29
N ILE A 972 19.77 54.78 30.71
CA ILE A 972 20.01 56.21 30.50
C ILE A 972 20.01 56.50 28.99
N GLU A 973 19.31 57.55 28.58
CA GLU A 973 19.24 57.98 27.18
C GLU A 973 20.61 58.46 26.67
N GLY A 974 21.05 57.97 25.51
CA GLY A 974 22.40 58.25 24.99
C GLY A 974 22.73 57.46 23.73
N GLU A 975 24.03 57.29 23.44
CA GLU A 975 24.47 56.50 22.29
C GLU A 975 24.38 54.99 22.56
N LEU A 976 23.91 54.24 21.56
CA LEU A 976 23.99 52.78 21.50
C LEU A 976 25.41 52.39 21.01
N PRO A 977 25.96 51.22 21.41
CA PRO A 977 25.27 50.09 22.03
C PRO A 977 25.14 50.15 23.56
N GLN A 978 24.03 49.66 24.06
CA GLN A 978 23.78 49.37 25.48
C GLN A 978 23.70 47.87 25.71
N PHE A 979 24.01 47.39 26.92
CA PHE A 979 24.01 45.95 27.20
C PHE A 979 23.51 45.59 28.60
N PHE A 980 23.11 44.33 28.76
CA PHE A 980 22.95 43.67 30.06
C PHE A 980 23.42 42.22 29.98
N THR A 981 23.89 41.69 31.10
CA THR A 981 24.39 40.32 31.24
C THR A 981 23.61 39.61 32.33
N LEU A 982 23.02 38.49 31.96
CA LEU A 982 22.23 37.59 32.78
C LEU A 982 23.10 36.40 33.18
N GLN A 983 23.28 36.16 34.48
CA GLN A 983 24.00 35.01 35.00
C GLN A 983 23.01 33.94 35.46
N LEU A 984 23.24 32.69 35.06
CA LEU A 984 22.40 31.55 35.42
C LEU A 984 22.95 30.86 36.67
N GLU A 985 22.06 30.39 37.56
CA GLU A 985 22.48 29.60 38.73
C GLU A 985 23.00 28.20 38.38
N LYS A 986 22.60 27.65 37.23
CA LYS A 986 23.12 26.40 36.66
C LYS A 986 23.11 26.41 35.13
N GLU A 987 24.02 25.67 34.52
CA GLU A 987 24.12 25.47 33.07
C GLU A 987 23.00 24.55 32.54
N VAL A 988 21.89 25.15 32.13
CA VAL A 988 20.74 24.50 31.50
C VAL A 988 20.69 24.77 29.99
N PRO A 989 20.07 23.88 29.18
CA PRO A 989 20.01 24.06 27.74
C PRO A 989 18.97 25.13 27.36
N ILE A 990 19.40 26.39 27.26
CA ILE A 990 18.57 27.54 26.91
C ILE A 990 18.05 27.36 25.48
N GLN A 991 16.74 27.40 25.28
CA GLN A 991 16.10 27.25 23.98
C GLN A 991 15.72 28.58 23.34
N SER A 992 15.15 29.49 24.13
CA SER A 992 14.83 30.85 23.66
C SER A 992 14.94 31.88 24.77
N ILE A 993 15.15 33.13 24.35
CA ILE A 993 15.08 34.32 25.19
C ILE A 993 13.96 35.20 24.63
N GLU A 994 12.94 35.49 25.42
CA GLU A 994 11.86 36.43 25.06
C GLU A 994 12.22 37.81 25.62
N LEU A 995 12.22 38.84 24.78
CA LEU A 995 12.36 40.22 25.20
C LEU A 995 11.02 40.95 24.95
N THR A 996 10.36 41.35 26.03
CA THR A 996 9.17 42.20 25.99
C THR A 996 9.59 43.65 26.23
N TRP A 997 9.64 44.41 25.14
CA TRP A 997 9.93 45.83 25.11
C TRP A 997 8.77 46.68 25.66
N GLU A 998 9.00 47.97 25.79
CA GLU A 998 8.03 48.92 26.34
C GLU A 998 6.71 48.93 25.54
N SER A 999 6.79 49.06 24.21
CA SER A 999 5.63 49.12 23.31
C SER A 999 6.01 48.82 21.84
N ASP A 1000 5.01 48.62 20.97
CA ASP A 1000 5.20 48.46 19.51
C ASP A 1000 5.76 49.72 18.81
N LYS A 1001 6.05 50.79 19.56
CA LYS A 1001 6.70 52.01 19.09
C LYS A 1001 8.09 52.23 19.69
N ASN A 1002 8.51 51.40 20.65
CA ASN A 1002 9.76 51.55 21.37
C ASN A 1002 10.36 50.16 21.71
N TYR A 1003 11.21 49.65 20.82
CA TYR A 1003 11.74 48.28 20.84
C TYR A 1003 13.15 48.17 20.23
N GLY A 1004 13.87 47.08 20.53
CA GLY A 1004 15.15 46.75 19.91
C GLY A 1004 14.99 46.27 18.47
N GLU A 1005 15.74 46.85 17.54
CA GLU A 1005 15.75 46.49 16.11
C GLU A 1005 16.98 45.65 15.74
N GLU A 1006 18.13 45.95 16.35
CA GLU A 1006 19.37 45.19 16.20
C GLU A 1006 20.04 44.93 17.56
N TYR A 1007 20.37 43.68 17.83
CA TYR A 1007 21.10 43.28 19.03
C TYR A 1007 21.90 41.98 18.82
N ILE A 1008 22.92 41.82 19.66
CA ILE A 1008 23.78 40.64 19.74
C ILE A 1008 23.54 39.92 21.07
N ILE A 1009 23.52 38.60 21.02
CA ILE A 1009 23.43 37.71 22.19
C ILE A 1009 24.71 36.87 22.24
N ASP A 1010 25.56 37.12 23.23
CA ASP A 1010 26.76 36.34 23.53
C ASP A 1010 26.48 35.31 24.62
N PHE A 1011 26.83 34.06 24.37
CA PHE A 1011 26.80 32.97 25.35
C PHE A 1011 28.19 32.79 25.94
N LEU A 1012 28.29 32.95 27.26
CA LEU A 1012 29.54 33.01 28.00
C LEU A 1012 29.73 31.74 28.85
N ASP A 1013 30.96 31.25 28.89
CA ASP A 1013 31.38 30.21 29.84
C ASP A 1013 31.65 30.76 31.25
N ARG A 1014 32.06 29.90 32.19
CA ARG A 1014 32.39 30.29 33.57
C ARG A 1014 33.58 31.25 33.69
N THR A 1015 34.38 31.41 32.64
CA THR A 1015 35.49 32.37 32.58
C THR A 1015 35.06 33.72 32.01
N GLY A 1016 33.80 33.85 31.56
CA GLY A 1016 33.26 35.05 30.91
C GLY A 1016 33.61 35.13 29.42
N LYS A 1017 34.15 34.06 28.82
CA LYS A 1017 34.52 34.05 27.40
C LYS A 1017 33.31 33.68 26.54
N SER A 1018 33.04 34.46 25.50
CA SER A 1018 32.01 34.15 24.50
C SER A 1018 32.45 32.95 23.66
N PHE A 1019 31.59 31.92 23.59
CA PHE A 1019 31.82 30.71 22.80
C PHE A 1019 30.76 30.51 21.69
N LYS A 1020 29.62 31.20 21.78
CA LYS A 1020 28.59 31.28 20.73
C LYS A 1020 28.03 32.70 20.73
N GLN A 1021 27.88 33.29 19.56
CA GLN A 1021 27.28 34.61 19.38
C GLN A 1021 26.14 34.52 18.37
N ILE A 1022 25.03 35.20 18.65
CA ILE A 1022 23.86 35.29 17.77
C ILE A 1022 23.55 36.76 17.52
N THR A 1023 23.55 37.18 16.26
CA THR A 1023 23.10 38.52 15.86
C THR A 1023 21.66 38.47 15.39
N ARG A 1024 20.86 39.47 15.77
CA ARG A 1024 19.51 39.71 15.29
C ARG A 1024 19.43 41.12 14.74
N THR A 1025 18.89 41.27 13.53
CA THR A 1025 18.67 42.54 12.84
C THR A 1025 17.20 42.65 12.43
N LYS A 1026 16.72 43.87 12.13
CA LYS A 1026 15.35 44.14 11.63
C LYS A 1026 14.23 43.56 12.50
N GLN A 1027 14.46 43.40 13.80
CA GLN A 1027 13.45 42.93 14.74
C GLN A 1027 12.35 43.98 14.89
N GLN A 1028 11.11 43.55 15.14
CA GLN A 1028 9.93 44.42 15.19
C GLN A 1028 8.95 44.01 16.29
N GLY A 1029 8.16 44.98 16.77
CA GLY A 1029 7.07 44.74 17.72
C GLY A 1029 7.51 44.68 19.18
N LYS A 1030 6.52 44.74 20.08
CA LYS A 1030 6.70 44.76 21.54
C LYS A 1030 7.31 43.48 22.09
N VAL A 1031 6.88 42.31 21.64
CA VAL A 1031 7.36 41.01 22.14
C VAL A 1031 8.21 40.35 21.07
N GLN A 1032 9.46 40.03 21.41
CA GLN A 1032 10.44 39.47 20.49
C GLN A 1032 11.04 38.19 21.09
N GLN A 1033 10.62 37.03 20.58
CA GLN A 1033 11.15 35.74 21.01
C GLN A 1033 12.34 35.33 20.13
N ILE A 1034 13.49 35.11 20.76
CA ILE A 1034 14.75 34.81 20.10
C ILE A 1034 15.11 33.36 20.37
N ASN A 1035 14.97 32.52 19.35
CA ASN A 1035 15.35 31.12 19.43
C ASN A 1035 16.87 30.97 19.28
N VAL A 1036 17.49 30.17 20.16
CA VAL A 1036 18.94 30.06 20.32
C VAL A 1036 19.45 28.60 20.26
N GLY A 1037 18.57 27.62 20.43
CA GLY A 1037 18.80 26.20 20.13
C GLY A 1037 19.70 25.48 21.14
N GLY A 1038 19.15 25.17 22.31
CA GLY A 1038 19.73 24.27 23.31
C GLY A 1038 21.09 24.67 23.91
N VAL A 1039 21.39 25.96 24.03
CA VAL A 1039 22.73 26.42 24.45
C VAL A 1039 22.89 26.33 25.96
N LYS A 1040 23.81 25.47 26.43
CA LYS A 1040 24.27 25.48 27.82
C LYS A 1040 25.32 26.57 28.01
N ALA A 1041 25.00 27.60 28.78
CA ALA A 1041 25.90 28.72 29.10
C ALA A 1041 25.82 29.07 30.59
N SER A 1042 26.89 29.65 31.13
CA SER A 1042 26.95 30.12 32.51
C SER A 1042 26.37 31.53 32.65
N SER A 1043 26.54 32.36 31.60
CA SER A 1043 25.93 33.68 31.47
C SER A 1043 25.54 33.97 30.02
N VAL A 1044 24.57 34.86 29.83
CA VAL A 1044 24.15 35.40 28.52
C VAL A 1044 24.22 36.92 28.54
N LYS A 1045 24.90 37.52 27.57
CA LYS A 1045 25.00 38.97 27.42
C LYS A 1045 24.22 39.43 26.19
N VAL A 1046 23.25 40.32 26.39
CA VAL A 1046 22.48 40.98 25.33
C VAL A 1046 23.05 42.39 25.12
N THR A 1047 23.48 42.70 23.90
CA THR A 1047 24.06 43.99 23.49
C THR A 1047 23.20 44.59 22.38
N VAL A 1048 22.41 45.61 22.71
CA VAL A 1048 21.49 46.29 21.78
C VAL A 1048 22.21 47.41 21.06
N ARG A 1049 22.25 47.31 19.72
CA ARG A 1049 22.96 48.21 18.81
C ARG A 1049 22.05 49.25 18.17
N LYS A 1050 20.77 48.91 17.95
CA LYS A 1050 19.77 49.80 17.34
C LYS A 1050 18.40 49.57 17.95
N THR A 1051 17.66 50.65 18.16
CA THR A 1051 16.27 50.66 18.63
C THR A 1051 15.40 51.50 17.69
N VAL A 1052 14.11 51.16 17.62
CA VAL A 1052 13.07 52.03 17.08
C VAL A 1052 12.42 52.76 18.26
N GLY A 1053 12.10 54.04 18.10
CA GLY A 1053 11.54 54.87 19.17
C GLY A 1053 12.62 55.72 19.85
N GLN A 1054 13.01 55.36 21.07
CA GLN A 1054 14.02 56.08 21.85
C GLN A 1054 15.41 55.40 21.72
N PRO A 1055 16.53 56.14 21.72
CA PRO A 1055 17.88 55.58 21.59
C PRO A 1055 18.38 54.98 22.92
N ARG A 1056 17.61 54.06 23.51
CA ARG A 1056 17.92 53.39 24.78
C ARG A 1056 17.11 52.10 24.92
N ILE A 1057 17.59 51.18 25.73
CA ILE A 1057 16.83 50.00 26.12
C ILE A 1057 15.71 50.42 27.09
N LEU A 1058 14.45 50.22 26.70
CA LEU A 1058 13.30 50.19 27.61
C LEU A 1058 12.66 48.79 27.53
N ILE A 1059 12.71 48.03 28.63
CA ILE A 1059 12.32 46.62 28.65
C ILE A 1059 11.42 46.32 29.86
N ARG A 1060 10.27 45.69 29.59
CA ARG A 1060 9.23 45.32 30.57
C ARG A 1060 9.29 43.86 30.97
N GLY A 1061 9.93 43.00 30.17
CA GLY A 1061 10.04 41.59 30.47
C GLY A 1061 11.18 40.94 29.73
N ILE A 1062 11.84 40.00 30.40
CA ILE A 1062 12.86 39.11 29.87
C ILE A 1062 12.46 37.72 30.36
N LYS A 1063 12.15 36.78 29.45
CA LYS A 1063 12.03 35.37 29.82
C LYS A 1063 13.17 34.57 29.24
N MET A 1064 13.78 33.72 30.06
CA MET A 1064 14.66 32.67 29.59
C MET A 1064 13.91 31.34 29.67
N LEU A 1065 13.78 30.66 28.52
CA LEU A 1065 13.11 29.37 28.42
C LEU A 1065 14.16 28.29 28.10
N ALA A 1066 14.11 27.18 28.84
CA ALA A 1066 14.99 26.01 28.65
C ALA A 1066 14.16 24.73 28.57
N LEU A 1067 14.74 23.65 28.01
CA LEU A 1067 14.11 22.33 28.12
C LEU A 1067 14.14 21.85 29.57
N GLU A 1068 13.05 21.21 30.00
CA GLU A 1068 13.07 20.39 31.20
C GLU A 1068 14.05 19.22 31.02
N GLU A 1069 15.06 19.11 31.88
CA GLU A 1069 15.92 17.92 31.91
C GLU A 1069 15.11 16.75 32.47
N LYS A 1070 14.64 15.86 31.58
CA LYS A 1070 13.99 14.59 31.94
C LYS A 1070 14.87 13.86 32.98
N LYS A 1071 14.30 13.57 34.15
CA LYS A 1071 14.98 12.92 35.29
C LYS A 1071 15.30 11.45 35.04
#